data_AF-A0A0G2BBE6-F1
#
_entry.id   AF-A0A0G2BBE6-F1
#
_cell.length_a   1.000
_cell.length_b   1.000
_cell.length_c   1.000
_cell.angle_alpha   90.00
_cell.angle_beta   90.00
_cell.angle_gamma   90.00
#
_symmetry.space_group_name_H-M   'P 1'
#
loop_
_entity.id
_entity.type
_entity.pdbx_description
1 polymer ?
#
loop_
_entity_poly.entity_id
_entity_poly.type
_entity_poly.pdbx_seq_one_letter_code
_entity_poly.pdbx_strand_id
1 'polypeptide(L)'
;MVRMQFFAEDCCDVARKLFLCDGNGKGKPCELTGERKKTQYLLTRTRWFNILCDCGPVTTTWCVYLFPIYLMTPPVPAKHTAPSTSVSTAQAFSAQRKGLSIPRVFTTPGSDPLEEVQYEKRSSRIANTDGSVVFEMEGTEIPVGWGQVATDIMVSKYFRKAGVPQCDEKGELQHNEKGEVMTGPERSVKQVVRRLAGCWRHWAQEYGYFETAQDAQAFEDELSYMLVHQMAAPNSPQWFNTGLKYAYGISGPSQGHFYCDPQTGEVKKSEDAYTHPQPHACFIQSVKDDMVNEGGIMDLWVREARLFKFGSGTGTNFSSLRGEGEPLSGGGKSSGLMSFLKIGDRAAGAIKSGGTTRRAAKMVCLDLDHPDIEEFIDWKANEEKKVAAMVEAGYDNDFNGEAYQTVSGQNSNNSVRVPHRFFEAVESDGEWQLYWRTERCAAEKEGRAPRSCETLKAREMWDKIGYAAWACADPGVQYDTTINDWHTCPVDGRINASNPCSEYMFLDNTACNLASINLLKFYDEELRTFEVERFRHAVRLWTIVLEISVLMAQFPSEEIARLSYLFRTLGLGFANIGAMFMRMGIPYHSEKAQAICGAITAIMNGESYAASAEMAKHLGAFSGYERNREHMLRVIRNHRRAAYDAPRAEYEHLHIKP
;
A
#
# COMPACT_ATOMS: atom_id res chain seq x y z
N MET A 1 -24.19 -1.58 -12.04
CA MET A 1 -22.81 -2.12 -12.10
C MET A 1 -21.88 -0.94 -11.86
N VAL A 2 -21.57 -0.67 -10.59
CA VAL A 2 -20.74 0.46 -10.15
C VAL A 2 -19.27 0.07 -10.32
N ARG A 3 -18.51 0.86 -11.08
CA ARG A 3 -17.10 0.63 -11.42
C ARG A 3 -16.21 1.24 -10.32
N MET A 4 -15.72 0.40 -9.41
CA MET A 4 -14.57 0.71 -8.57
C MET A 4 -13.35 0.12 -9.27
N GLN A 5 -12.77 0.86 -10.22
CA GLN A 5 -11.77 0.35 -11.16
C GLN A 5 -10.38 0.94 -10.91
N PHE A 6 -10.01 1.08 -9.63
CA PHE A 6 -8.66 1.49 -9.25
C PHE A 6 -7.71 0.32 -8.98
N PHE A 7 -8.11 -0.94 -9.18
CA PHE A 7 -7.22 -2.09 -8.93
C PHE A 7 -7.40 -3.35 -9.80
N ALA A 8 -8.16 -3.33 -10.90
CA ALA A 8 -8.40 -4.55 -11.67
C ALA A 8 -8.58 -4.29 -13.18
N GLU A 9 -7.49 -4.10 -13.91
CA GLU A 9 -7.53 -4.21 -15.38
C GLU A 9 -7.43 -5.67 -15.86
N ASP A 10 -6.82 -6.60 -15.10
CA ASP A 10 -6.56 -7.95 -15.64
C ASP A 10 -7.59 -9.04 -15.26
N CYS A 11 -8.42 -8.85 -14.23
CA CYS A 11 -9.40 -9.89 -13.83
C CYS A 11 -10.69 -9.90 -14.69
N CYS A 12 -11.06 -8.78 -15.29
CA CYS A 12 -12.34 -8.66 -16.02
C CYS A 12 -12.32 -9.39 -17.38
N ASP A 13 -11.17 -9.48 -18.03
CA ASP A 13 -11.04 -10.16 -19.33
C ASP A 13 -11.11 -11.69 -19.22
N VAL A 14 -10.74 -12.25 -18.06
CA VAL A 14 -10.89 -13.68 -17.77
C VAL A 14 -12.36 -14.03 -17.51
N ALA A 15 -13.11 -13.17 -16.81
CA ALA A 15 -14.53 -13.41 -16.55
C ALA A 15 -15.39 -13.32 -17.82
N ARG A 16 -15.06 -12.42 -18.76
CA ARG A 16 -15.77 -12.33 -20.05
C ARG A 16 -15.54 -13.54 -20.96
N LYS A 17 -14.35 -14.17 -20.90
CA LYS A 17 -14.06 -15.39 -21.66
C LYS A 17 -14.65 -16.66 -21.04
N LEU A 18 -14.89 -16.67 -19.72
CA LEU A 18 -15.46 -17.84 -19.02
C LEU A 18 -16.99 -17.93 -19.07
N PHE A 19 -17.71 -16.83 -19.36
CA PHE A 19 -19.18 -16.81 -19.41
C PHE A 19 -19.78 -16.75 -20.83
N LEU A 20 -18.96 -16.86 -21.88
CA LEU A 20 -19.42 -16.85 -23.29
C LEU A 20 -18.79 -17.96 -24.14
N CYS A 21 -18.56 -19.14 -23.55
CA CYS A 21 -18.20 -20.34 -24.29
C CYS A 21 -19.29 -21.40 -24.11
N ASP A 22 -20.34 -21.29 -24.93
CA ASP A 22 -21.08 -22.50 -25.32
C ASP A 22 -20.33 -23.14 -26.49
N GLY A 23 -19.89 -24.37 -26.26
CA GLY A 23 -19.15 -25.18 -27.23
C GLY A 23 -20.01 -25.50 -28.44
N ASN A 24 -19.84 -24.74 -29.51
CA ASN A 24 -19.76 -25.25 -30.88
C ASN A 24 -19.39 -24.09 -31.81
N GLY A 25 -18.17 -24.14 -32.34
CA GLY A 25 -17.70 -23.20 -33.34
C GLY A 25 -18.58 -23.25 -34.59
N LYS A 26 -19.34 -22.18 -34.84
CA LYS A 26 -19.76 -21.64 -36.14
C LYS A 26 -20.55 -20.34 -35.91
N GLY A 27 -19.97 -19.21 -36.31
CA GLY A 27 -20.57 -17.89 -36.16
C GLY A 27 -21.73 -17.63 -37.12
N LYS A 28 -22.74 -16.90 -36.63
CA LYS A 28 -23.57 -15.94 -37.38
C LYS A 28 -24.03 -14.81 -36.44
N PRO A 29 -24.08 -13.55 -36.89
CA PRO A 29 -24.54 -12.43 -36.07
C PRO A 29 -26.07 -12.42 -35.99
N CYS A 30 -26.63 -12.33 -34.79
CA CYS A 30 -28.07 -12.15 -34.61
C CYS A 30 -28.38 -10.66 -34.46
N GLU A 31 -29.08 -10.09 -35.44
CA GLU A 31 -29.70 -8.76 -35.34
C GLU A 31 -30.78 -8.78 -34.25
N LEU A 32 -30.69 -7.86 -33.30
CA LEU A 32 -31.74 -7.62 -32.30
C LEU A 32 -32.67 -6.52 -32.83
N THR A 33 -33.84 -6.92 -33.31
CA THR A 33 -34.93 -6.02 -33.69
C THR A 33 -35.63 -5.45 -32.46
N GLY A 34 -36.06 -4.18 -32.59
CA GLY A 34 -36.56 -3.37 -31.49
C GLY A 34 -37.95 -3.75 -31.02
N GLU A 35 -38.04 -4.36 -29.85
CA GLU A 35 -39.26 -4.32 -29.02
C GLU A 35 -39.01 -4.74 -27.54
N ARG A 36 -37.97 -4.18 -26.90
CA ARG A 36 -37.79 -4.27 -25.43
C ARG A 36 -37.15 -3.00 -24.83
N LYS A 37 -37.69 -1.82 -25.19
CA LYS A 37 -37.30 -0.52 -24.61
C LYS A 37 -38.33 0.11 -23.65
N LYS A 38 -39.36 -0.61 -23.19
CA LYS A 38 -40.46 0.00 -22.38
C LYS A 38 -40.84 -0.65 -21.04
N THR A 39 -40.00 -1.51 -20.46
CA THR A 39 -40.35 -2.14 -19.15
C THR A 39 -39.21 -2.10 -18.13
N GLN A 40 -38.44 -1.00 -18.09
CA GLN A 40 -37.44 -0.76 -17.04
C GLN A 40 -37.60 0.61 -16.35
N TYR A 41 -38.80 1.20 -16.45
CA TYR A 41 -39.14 2.49 -15.85
C TYR A 41 -40.50 2.37 -15.14
N LEU A 42 -40.58 1.51 -14.11
CA LEU A 42 -41.63 1.50 -13.08
C LEU A 42 -41.41 0.28 -12.18
N LEU A 43 -40.52 0.41 -11.20
CA LEU A 43 -40.52 -0.38 -9.95
C LEU A 43 -39.66 0.37 -8.91
N THR A 44 -40.09 1.58 -8.58
CA THR A 44 -39.73 2.28 -7.34
C THR A 44 -40.87 2.05 -6.33
N ARG A 45 -40.51 1.72 -5.09
CA ARG A 45 -41.37 1.48 -3.91
C ARG A 45 -42.28 0.24 -3.96
N THR A 46 -41.83 -0.90 -3.42
CA THR A 46 -42.57 -1.66 -2.38
C THR A 46 -41.63 -2.66 -1.69
N ARG A 47 -41.82 -2.82 -0.37
CA ARG A 47 -41.22 -3.81 0.54
C ARG A 47 -41.00 -5.20 -0.08
N TRP A 48 -39.87 -5.83 0.20
CA TRP A 48 -39.76 -7.29 0.12
C TRP A 48 -39.22 -7.87 1.43
N PHE A 49 -40.17 -8.41 2.18
CA PHE A 49 -40.03 -9.45 3.19
C PHE A 49 -39.90 -10.80 2.45
N ASN A 50 -39.12 -11.72 3.01
CA ASN A 50 -39.15 -13.18 2.90
C ASN A 50 -39.83 -13.84 1.68
N ILE A 51 -39.04 -14.58 0.89
CA ILE A 51 -39.49 -15.86 0.32
C ILE A 51 -38.45 -16.93 0.71
N LEU A 52 -38.86 -17.76 1.66
CA LEU A 52 -38.27 -19.04 2.03
C LEU A 52 -38.56 -20.07 0.94
N CYS A 53 -37.59 -20.97 0.75
CA CYS A 53 -37.71 -22.21 0.02
C CYS A 53 -38.86 -23.07 0.57
N ASP A 54 -39.77 -23.45 -0.32
CA ASP A 54 -40.74 -24.52 -0.10
C ASP A 54 -40.29 -25.75 -0.92
N CYS A 55 -39.73 -26.74 -0.22
CA CYS A 55 -39.73 -28.13 -0.66
C CYS A 55 -39.98 -28.98 0.60
N GLY A 56 -41.16 -29.60 0.63
CA GLY A 56 -41.78 -30.25 1.78
C GLY A 56 -41.12 -31.55 2.25
N PRO A 57 -41.72 -32.18 3.28
CA PRO A 57 -41.08 -33.11 4.19
C PRO A 57 -41.17 -34.56 3.71
N VAL A 58 -40.13 -35.35 4.01
CA VAL A 58 -40.23 -36.81 4.05
C VAL A 58 -39.93 -37.29 5.46
N THR A 59 -40.88 -38.06 5.96
CA THR A 59 -41.01 -38.61 7.30
C THR A 59 -40.03 -39.76 7.58
N THR A 60 -39.44 -39.70 8.78
CA THR A 60 -39.25 -40.79 9.77
C THR A 60 -38.64 -42.11 9.31
N THR A 61 -37.44 -42.45 9.83
CA THR A 61 -37.25 -43.71 10.60
C THR A 61 -36.09 -43.56 11.58
N TRP A 62 -36.39 -43.85 12.84
CA TRP A 62 -35.47 -43.98 13.96
C TRP A 62 -34.62 -45.24 13.84
N CYS A 63 -33.33 -45.16 14.16
CA CYS A 63 -32.60 -46.30 14.73
C CYS A 63 -31.58 -45.79 15.74
N VAL A 64 -31.89 -46.07 17.01
CA VAL A 64 -31.06 -45.85 18.19
C VAL A 64 -30.06 -46.99 18.29
N TYR A 65 -28.77 -46.68 18.41
CA TYR A 65 -27.85 -47.54 19.16
C TYR A 65 -26.99 -46.68 20.09
N LEU A 66 -26.98 -47.14 21.34
CA LEU A 66 -26.40 -46.53 22.53
C LEU A 66 -24.95 -47.01 22.77
N PHE A 67 -24.18 -46.13 23.43
CA PHE A 67 -22.97 -46.32 24.26
C PHE A 67 -21.60 -46.59 23.58
N PRO A 68 -20.45 -46.26 24.25
CA PRO A 68 -20.26 -45.48 25.48
C PRO A 68 -19.22 -44.34 25.41
N ILE A 69 -19.42 -43.40 26.33
CA ILE A 69 -18.49 -42.40 26.83
C ILE A 69 -17.18 -43.06 27.29
N TYR A 70 -16.05 -42.66 26.71
CA TYR A 70 -14.73 -42.84 27.31
C TYR A 70 -14.28 -41.51 27.91
N LEU A 71 -14.38 -41.42 29.24
CA LEU A 71 -13.65 -40.48 30.06
C LEU A 71 -12.16 -40.83 29.99
N MET A 72 -11.36 -40.02 29.32
CA MET A 72 -9.91 -40.01 29.50
C MET A 72 -9.52 -38.78 30.30
N THR A 73 -9.27 -39.03 31.58
CA THR A 73 -8.59 -38.12 32.51
C THR A 73 -7.17 -37.80 32.02
N PRO A 74 -6.69 -36.55 32.15
CA PRO A 74 -5.30 -36.22 31.82
C PRO A 74 -4.35 -36.77 32.90
N PRO A 75 -3.15 -37.29 32.53
CA PRO A 75 -2.20 -37.75 33.52
C PRO A 75 -1.46 -36.57 34.18
N VAL A 76 -1.37 -36.66 35.51
CA VAL A 76 -0.51 -35.85 36.38
C VAL A 76 0.97 -36.08 36.02
N PRO A 77 1.84 -35.05 35.95
CA PRO A 77 3.27 -35.29 35.74
C PRO A 77 3.91 -35.81 37.03
N ALA A 78 4.52 -36.99 36.93
CA ALA A 78 5.32 -37.60 37.98
C ALA A 78 6.64 -36.82 38.20
N LYS A 79 6.98 -36.61 39.47
CA LYS A 79 8.31 -36.17 39.92
C LYS A 79 9.34 -37.23 39.54
N HIS A 80 10.29 -36.89 38.69
CA HIS A 80 11.54 -37.64 38.56
C HIS A 80 12.74 -36.79 38.98
N THR A 81 13.36 -37.28 40.04
CA THR A 81 14.67 -36.92 40.58
C THR A 81 15.78 -37.15 39.55
N ALA A 82 16.58 -36.12 39.30
CA ALA A 82 17.79 -36.19 38.48
C ALA A 82 18.93 -36.93 39.21
N PRO A 83 19.72 -37.79 38.54
CA PRO A 83 21.05 -38.16 39.01
C PRO A 83 22.08 -37.16 38.48
N SER A 84 22.96 -36.75 39.38
CA SER A 84 24.12 -35.90 39.17
C SER A 84 25.22 -36.63 38.38
N THR A 85 25.65 -36.05 37.26
CA THR A 85 27.01 -36.27 36.74
C THR A 85 27.54 -34.97 36.16
N SER A 86 28.62 -34.49 36.78
CA SER A 86 29.41 -33.31 36.45
C SER A 86 29.92 -33.32 35.02
N VAL A 87 29.57 -32.31 34.23
CA VAL A 87 30.26 -31.99 32.99
C VAL A 87 30.94 -30.64 33.15
N SER A 88 32.27 -30.71 32.98
CA SER A 88 33.26 -29.65 32.90
C SER A 88 32.75 -28.38 32.20
N THR A 89 32.77 -27.28 32.93
CA THR A 89 32.69 -25.91 32.41
C THR A 89 33.84 -25.63 31.44
N ALA A 90 33.58 -25.70 30.14
CA ALA A 90 34.30 -24.93 29.15
C ALA A 90 33.48 -23.65 28.87
N GLN A 91 33.88 -22.54 29.50
CA GLN A 91 33.44 -21.20 29.15
C GLN A 91 33.84 -20.90 27.71
N ALA A 92 32.93 -21.09 26.76
CA ALA A 92 32.98 -20.37 25.50
C ALA A 92 32.43 -18.96 25.77
N PHE A 93 33.32 -17.98 25.92
CA PHE A 93 32.97 -16.58 25.73
C PHE A 93 32.40 -16.42 24.32
N SER A 94 31.07 -16.42 24.19
CA SER A 94 30.38 -16.04 22.96
C SER A 94 30.67 -14.56 22.71
N ALA A 95 31.59 -14.28 21.79
CA ALA A 95 31.73 -12.96 21.20
C ALA A 95 30.35 -12.49 20.74
N GLN A 96 29.92 -11.32 21.20
CA GLN A 96 28.62 -10.75 20.87
C GLN A 96 28.59 -10.52 19.35
N ARG A 97 27.81 -11.33 18.62
CA ARG A 97 27.67 -11.24 17.15
C ARG A 97 27.30 -9.82 16.75
N LYS A 98 28.04 -9.23 15.81
CA LYS A 98 27.96 -7.79 15.47
C LYS A 98 26.95 -7.42 14.38
N GLY A 99 26.27 -8.39 13.77
CA GLY A 99 25.27 -8.15 12.72
C GLY A 99 24.30 -9.32 12.57
N LEU A 100 23.43 -9.24 11.57
CA LEU A 100 22.45 -10.26 11.21
C LEU A 100 23.13 -11.47 10.57
N SER A 101 22.74 -12.66 11.01
CA SER A 101 22.99 -13.89 10.27
C SER A 101 21.82 -14.17 9.32
N ILE A 102 22.11 -14.63 8.11
CA ILE A 102 21.12 -14.89 7.06
C ILE A 102 21.13 -16.38 6.72
N PRO A 103 20.16 -17.17 7.22
CA PRO A 103 20.04 -18.55 6.84
C PRO A 103 19.62 -18.66 5.36
N ARG A 104 20.08 -19.73 4.70
CA ARG A 104 19.63 -20.06 3.35
C ARG A 104 18.51 -21.09 3.43
N VAL A 105 17.38 -20.76 2.82
CA VAL A 105 16.18 -21.62 2.79
C VAL A 105 15.83 -21.98 1.35
N PHE A 106 16.01 -21.05 0.42
CA PHE A 106 15.69 -21.26 -1.00
C PHE A 106 16.92 -21.57 -1.86
N THR A 107 18.11 -21.20 -1.41
CA THR A 107 19.33 -21.21 -2.23
C THR A 107 20.42 -22.10 -1.66
N THR A 108 21.37 -22.49 -2.52
CA THR A 108 22.55 -23.27 -2.15
C THR A 108 23.81 -22.38 -2.19
N PRO A 109 24.71 -22.44 -1.19
CA PRO A 109 25.95 -21.68 -1.21
C PRO A 109 26.79 -21.91 -2.48
N GLY A 110 27.28 -20.83 -3.09
CA GLY A 110 28.16 -20.88 -4.27
C GLY A 110 27.45 -21.06 -5.61
N SER A 111 26.12 -21.16 -5.62
CA SER A 111 25.31 -21.14 -6.83
C SER A 111 24.70 -19.75 -7.06
N ASP A 112 24.58 -19.31 -8.31
CA ASP A 112 23.82 -18.10 -8.66
C ASP A 112 22.36 -18.51 -8.94
N PRO A 113 21.39 -18.08 -8.11
CA PRO A 113 19.97 -18.43 -8.28
C PRO A 113 19.39 -17.99 -9.64
N LEU A 114 19.98 -16.98 -10.28
CA LEU A 114 19.55 -16.53 -11.58
C LEU A 114 20.03 -17.43 -12.72
N GLU A 115 21.07 -18.24 -12.51
CA GLU A 115 21.57 -19.20 -13.49
C GLU A 115 20.90 -20.58 -13.36
N GLU A 116 20.23 -20.86 -12.23
CA GLU A 116 19.42 -22.06 -12.03
C GLU A 116 18.07 -22.03 -12.77
N VAL A 117 17.66 -20.85 -13.22
CA VAL A 117 16.38 -20.64 -13.93
C VAL A 117 16.59 -20.74 -15.45
N GLN A 118 15.63 -21.35 -16.14
CA GLN A 118 15.59 -21.35 -17.61
C GLN A 118 14.92 -20.09 -18.14
N TYR A 119 15.52 -19.47 -19.17
CA TYR A 119 15.03 -18.26 -19.82
C TYR A 119 14.77 -18.47 -21.29
N GLU A 120 13.88 -17.65 -21.85
CA GLU A 120 13.62 -17.57 -23.28
C GLU A 120 13.49 -16.12 -23.73
N LYS A 121 13.68 -15.90 -25.04
CA LYS A 121 13.49 -14.58 -25.66
C LYS A 121 12.02 -14.38 -25.99
N ARG A 122 11.40 -13.34 -25.44
CA ARG A 122 10.02 -12.92 -25.73
C ARG A 122 9.97 -11.50 -26.26
N SER A 123 8.94 -11.21 -27.05
CA SER A 123 8.53 -9.84 -27.39
C SER A 123 7.47 -9.35 -26.40
N SER A 124 7.52 -8.05 -26.13
CA SER A 124 6.45 -7.34 -25.43
C SER A 124 5.89 -6.28 -26.36
N ARG A 125 4.57 -6.27 -26.54
CA ARG A 125 3.87 -5.32 -27.41
C ARG A 125 2.58 -4.86 -26.75
N ILE A 126 2.47 -3.56 -26.51
CA ILE A 126 1.26 -2.91 -26.02
C ILE A 126 0.63 -2.12 -27.16
N ALA A 127 -0.65 -2.35 -27.40
CA ALA A 127 -1.44 -1.64 -28.41
C ALA A 127 -2.65 -0.96 -27.77
N ASN A 128 -3.09 0.15 -28.37
CA ASN A 128 -4.35 0.82 -28.06
C ASN A 128 -5.55 -0.02 -28.57
N THR A 129 -6.75 0.35 -28.16
CA THR A 129 -8.02 -0.25 -28.61
C THR A 129 -8.25 -0.09 -30.12
N ASP A 130 -7.65 0.93 -30.75
CA ASP A 130 -7.65 1.14 -32.20
C ASP A 130 -6.59 0.28 -32.95
N GLY A 131 -5.78 -0.50 -32.23
CA GLY A 131 -4.72 -1.35 -32.77
C GLY A 131 -3.36 -0.67 -32.96
N SER A 132 -3.25 0.63 -32.72
CA SER A 132 -1.96 1.36 -32.80
C SER A 132 -0.99 0.91 -31.70
N VAL A 133 0.30 0.78 -32.04
CA VAL A 133 1.33 0.34 -31.08
C VAL A 133 1.75 1.49 -30.18
N VAL A 134 1.61 1.27 -28.88
CA VAL A 134 2.06 2.21 -27.84
C VAL A 134 3.50 1.93 -27.44
N PHE A 135 3.86 0.65 -27.37
CA PHE A 135 5.18 0.20 -26.95
C PHE A 135 5.48 -1.18 -27.56
N GLU A 136 6.72 -1.37 -28.03
CA GLU A 136 7.19 -2.66 -28.50
C GLU A 136 8.67 -2.83 -28.15
N MET A 137 9.04 -4.03 -27.69
CA MET A 137 10.41 -4.43 -27.46
C MET A 137 10.57 -5.92 -27.72
N GLU A 138 11.47 -6.27 -28.64
CA GLU A 138 11.75 -7.65 -29.02
C GLU A 138 13.01 -8.21 -28.36
N GLY A 139 13.06 -9.54 -28.28
CA GLY A 139 14.25 -10.27 -27.86
C GLY A 139 14.61 -10.09 -26.39
N THR A 140 13.62 -9.83 -25.53
CA THR A 140 13.84 -9.69 -24.07
C THR A 140 13.95 -11.06 -23.40
N GLU A 141 14.92 -11.23 -22.52
CA GLU A 141 15.18 -12.47 -21.79
C GLU A 141 14.31 -12.54 -20.52
N ILE A 142 13.39 -13.51 -20.49
CA ILE A 142 12.40 -13.68 -19.43
C ILE A 142 12.42 -15.13 -18.93
N PRO A 143 12.22 -15.40 -17.62
CA PRO A 143 12.04 -16.76 -17.12
C PRO A 143 10.88 -17.48 -17.82
N VAL A 144 11.10 -18.74 -18.22
CA VAL A 144 10.09 -19.55 -18.94
C VAL A 144 8.78 -19.64 -18.14
N GLY A 145 8.86 -19.74 -16.81
CA GLY A 145 7.71 -19.86 -15.93
C GLY A 145 6.84 -18.60 -15.78
N TRP A 146 7.25 -17.45 -16.29
CA TRP A 146 6.45 -16.23 -16.21
C TRP A 146 5.33 -16.24 -17.27
N GLY A 147 4.17 -15.68 -16.96
CA GLY A 147 3.10 -15.48 -17.95
C GLY A 147 3.37 -14.28 -18.86
N GLN A 148 2.76 -14.25 -20.06
CA GLN A 148 2.92 -13.14 -21.02
C GLN A 148 2.51 -11.79 -20.42
N VAL A 149 1.45 -11.72 -19.61
CA VAL A 149 1.05 -10.47 -18.92
C VAL A 149 2.15 -9.97 -17.98
N ALA A 150 2.82 -10.87 -17.25
CA ALA A 150 3.94 -10.50 -16.38
C ALA A 150 5.16 -10.03 -17.21
N THR A 151 5.41 -10.69 -18.35
CA THR A 151 6.40 -10.23 -19.34
C THR A 151 6.09 -8.81 -19.80
N ASP A 152 4.87 -8.55 -20.25
CA ASP A 152 4.48 -7.26 -20.78
C ASP A 152 4.58 -6.16 -19.75
N ILE A 153 4.14 -6.41 -18.51
CA ILE A 153 4.27 -5.44 -17.42
C ILE A 153 5.74 -5.18 -17.09
N MET A 154 6.55 -6.24 -16.95
CA MET A 154 7.98 -6.10 -16.65
C MET A 154 8.72 -5.29 -17.71
N VAL A 155 8.57 -5.69 -18.98
CA VAL A 155 9.27 -5.08 -20.09
C VAL A 155 8.76 -3.66 -20.33
N SER A 156 7.45 -3.43 -20.35
CA SER A 156 6.91 -2.11 -20.66
C SER A 156 7.11 -1.09 -19.54
N LYS A 157 6.95 -1.48 -18.27
CA LYS A 157 6.94 -0.55 -17.13
C LYS A 157 8.26 -0.53 -16.36
N TYR A 158 8.88 -1.68 -16.12
CA TYR A 158 9.95 -1.80 -15.13
C TYR A 158 11.36 -1.86 -15.71
N PHE A 159 11.51 -2.31 -16.96
CA PHE A 159 12.78 -2.19 -17.66
C PHE A 159 13.14 -0.72 -17.85
N ARG A 160 14.33 -0.35 -17.38
CA ARG A 160 14.96 0.94 -17.69
C ARG A 160 15.12 1.06 -19.19
N LYS A 161 14.67 2.18 -19.76
CA LYS A 161 14.60 2.34 -21.22
C LYS A 161 15.86 2.89 -21.88
N ALA A 162 16.75 3.51 -21.10
CA ALA A 162 17.95 4.16 -21.61
C ALA A 162 19.02 4.33 -20.53
N GLY A 163 20.27 4.47 -20.99
CA GLY A 163 21.44 4.75 -20.15
C GLY A 163 22.09 3.50 -19.55
N VAL A 164 21.59 2.30 -19.86
CA VAL A 164 22.15 1.03 -19.37
C VAL A 164 23.31 0.62 -20.27
N PRO A 165 24.53 0.42 -19.75
CA PRO A 165 25.66 -0.09 -20.54
C PRO A 165 25.29 -1.40 -21.27
N GLN A 166 25.60 -1.48 -22.56
CA GLN A 166 25.31 -2.65 -23.38
C GLN A 166 26.53 -3.57 -23.42
N CYS A 167 26.29 -4.87 -23.28
CA CYS A 167 27.32 -5.90 -23.36
C CYS A 167 27.10 -6.79 -24.58
N ASP A 168 28.17 -7.39 -25.08
CA ASP A 168 28.12 -8.46 -26.08
C ASP A 168 27.70 -9.81 -25.46
N GLU A 169 27.67 -10.87 -26.28
CA GLU A 169 27.28 -12.22 -25.86
C GLU A 169 28.23 -12.83 -24.81
N LYS A 170 29.44 -12.28 -24.64
CA LYS A 170 30.42 -12.70 -23.64
C LYS A 170 30.36 -11.86 -22.37
N GLY A 171 29.51 -10.83 -22.34
CA GLY A 171 29.37 -9.90 -21.22
C GLY A 171 30.34 -8.71 -21.26
N GLU A 172 31.12 -8.54 -22.32
CA GLU A 172 32.05 -7.42 -22.45
C GLU A 172 31.33 -6.15 -22.92
N LEU A 173 31.72 -4.98 -22.38
CA LEU A 173 31.11 -3.70 -22.73
C LEU A 173 31.30 -3.39 -24.22
N GLN A 174 30.21 -3.03 -24.88
CA GLN A 174 30.24 -2.57 -26.27
C GLN A 174 30.65 -1.11 -26.32
N HIS A 175 31.50 -0.75 -27.27
CA HIS A 175 31.94 0.62 -27.51
C HIS A 175 31.48 1.10 -28.88
N ASN A 176 31.10 2.38 -28.99
CA ASN A 176 30.79 3.01 -30.26
C ASN A 176 32.07 3.31 -31.07
N GLU A 177 31.92 3.84 -32.28
CA GLU A 177 33.05 4.21 -33.16
C GLU A 177 34.03 5.23 -32.54
N LYS A 178 33.60 5.96 -31.50
CA LYS A 178 34.41 6.93 -30.74
C LYS A 178 35.09 6.33 -29.51
N GLY A 179 34.91 5.04 -29.25
CA GLY A 179 35.44 4.34 -28.07
C GLY A 179 34.62 4.54 -26.79
N GLU A 180 33.43 5.17 -26.85
CA GLU A 180 32.57 5.38 -25.70
C GLU A 180 31.66 4.17 -25.47
N VAL A 181 31.36 3.84 -24.21
CA VAL A 181 30.46 2.72 -23.87
C VAL A 181 29.07 2.96 -24.47
N MET A 182 28.59 2.00 -25.26
CA MET A 182 27.24 2.02 -25.81
C MET A 182 26.21 1.83 -24.68
N THR A 183 25.15 2.63 -24.71
CA THR A 183 24.06 2.53 -23.75
C THR A 183 22.72 2.25 -24.43
N GLY A 184 21.81 1.63 -23.71
CA GLY A 184 20.50 1.21 -24.20
C GLY A 184 19.53 0.88 -23.05
N PRO A 185 18.47 0.10 -23.32
CA PRO A 185 17.55 -0.37 -22.30
C PRO A 185 18.07 -1.60 -21.54
N GLU A 186 17.46 -1.90 -20.39
CA GLU A 186 17.44 -3.25 -19.83
C GLU A 186 16.74 -4.19 -20.84
N ARG A 187 17.27 -5.41 -21.00
CA ARG A 187 16.77 -6.44 -21.92
C ARG A 187 16.55 -7.80 -21.24
N SER A 188 16.93 -7.95 -19.98
CA SER A 188 16.78 -9.20 -19.23
C SER A 188 16.23 -8.97 -17.82
N VAL A 189 15.37 -9.86 -17.35
CA VAL A 189 14.94 -9.89 -15.94
C VAL A 189 16.15 -10.05 -15.00
N LYS A 190 17.21 -10.74 -15.43
CA LYS A 190 18.45 -10.87 -14.64
C LYS A 190 19.05 -9.50 -14.29
N GLN A 191 19.04 -8.56 -15.25
CA GLN A 191 19.56 -7.21 -15.03
C GLN A 191 18.77 -6.48 -13.94
N VAL A 192 17.43 -6.55 -14.00
CA VAL A 192 16.54 -5.92 -13.01
C VAL A 192 16.75 -6.55 -11.63
N VAL A 193 16.78 -7.88 -11.53
CA VAL A 193 16.91 -8.58 -10.25
C VAL A 193 18.28 -8.29 -9.60
N ARG A 194 19.38 -8.37 -10.37
CA ARG A 194 20.72 -8.02 -9.89
C ARG A 194 20.81 -6.57 -9.44
N ARG A 195 20.19 -5.65 -10.20
CA ARG A 195 20.14 -4.23 -9.82
C ARG A 195 19.46 -4.02 -8.48
N LEU A 196 18.33 -4.68 -8.22
CA LEU A 196 17.58 -4.52 -6.98
C LEU A 196 18.28 -5.22 -5.80
N ALA A 197 18.46 -6.54 -5.90
CA ALA A 197 19.01 -7.36 -4.82
C ALA A 197 20.45 -6.96 -4.48
N GLY A 198 21.28 -6.71 -5.49
CA GLY A 198 22.65 -6.25 -5.31
C GLY A 198 22.72 -4.86 -4.67
N CYS A 199 21.81 -3.94 -5.01
CA CYS A 199 21.78 -2.62 -4.38
C CYS A 199 21.41 -2.71 -2.90
N TRP A 200 20.37 -3.47 -2.54
CA TRP A 200 20.02 -3.66 -1.13
C TRP A 200 21.16 -4.33 -0.35
N ARG A 201 21.80 -5.36 -0.91
CA ARG A 201 22.97 -5.99 -0.30
C ARG A 201 24.12 -5.00 -0.12
N HIS A 202 24.42 -4.19 -1.13
CA HIS A 202 25.49 -3.20 -1.09
C HIS A 202 25.31 -2.19 0.05
N TRP A 203 24.13 -1.55 0.13
CA TRP A 203 23.81 -0.61 1.20
C TRP A 203 23.82 -1.28 2.58
N ALA A 204 23.23 -2.46 2.71
CA ALA A 204 23.23 -3.20 3.97
C ALA A 204 24.64 -3.56 4.45
N GLN A 205 25.52 -3.97 3.53
CA GLN A 205 26.90 -4.32 3.84
C GLN A 205 27.74 -3.08 4.21
N GLU A 206 27.57 -1.97 3.49
CA GLU A 206 28.26 -0.70 3.79
C GLU A 206 27.93 -0.20 5.20
N TYR A 207 26.68 -0.35 5.63
CA TYR A 207 26.20 0.13 6.92
C TYR A 207 26.06 -0.97 8.00
N GLY A 208 26.79 -2.09 7.84
CA GLY A 208 27.02 -3.06 8.92
C GLY A 208 25.81 -3.91 9.33
N TYR A 209 24.85 -4.15 8.43
CA TYR A 209 23.68 -4.99 8.73
C TYR A 209 24.06 -6.45 8.94
N PHE A 210 25.06 -6.97 8.22
CA PHE A 210 25.38 -8.39 8.19
C PHE A 210 26.55 -8.73 9.10
N GLU A 211 26.50 -9.92 9.71
CA GLU A 211 27.60 -10.43 10.54
C GLU A 211 28.82 -10.79 9.69
N THR A 212 28.61 -11.40 8.53
CA THR A 212 29.67 -11.84 7.61
C THR A 212 29.37 -11.47 6.16
N ALA A 213 30.40 -11.53 5.31
CA ALA A 213 30.23 -11.39 3.86
C ALA A 213 29.38 -12.54 3.26
N GLN A 214 29.40 -13.73 3.88
CA GLN A 214 28.58 -14.87 3.49
C GLN A 214 27.10 -14.62 3.78
N ASP A 215 26.77 -13.94 4.89
CA ASP A 215 25.41 -13.52 5.20
C ASP A 215 24.91 -12.46 4.20
N ALA A 216 25.78 -11.51 3.82
CA ALA A 216 25.46 -10.53 2.77
C ALA A 216 25.17 -11.21 1.43
N GLN A 217 25.99 -12.19 1.03
CA GLN A 217 25.76 -12.95 -0.19
C GLN A 217 24.49 -13.81 -0.10
N ALA A 218 24.24 -14.47 1.04
CA ALA A 218 23.02 -15.23 1.26
C ALA A 218 21.77 -14.36 1.14
N PHE A 219 21.83 -13.12 1.64
CA PHE A 219 20.74 -12.16 1.48
C PHE A 219 20.44 -11.83 0.01
N GLU A 220 21.47 -11.54 -0.79
CA GLU A 220 21.29 -11.28 -2.23
C GLU A 220 20.74 -12.49 -2.97
N ASP A 221 21.29 -13.68 -2.69
CA ASP A 221 20.89 -14.91 -3.36
C ASP A 221 19.42 -15.25 -3.05
N GLU A 222 19.04 -15.25 -1.77
CA GLU A 222 17.66 -15.56 -1.35
C GLU A 222 16.66 -14.57 -1.95
N LEU A 223 16.98 -13.27 -1.99
CA LEU A 223 16.13 -12.27 -2.64
C LEU A 223 16.07 -12.44 -4.15
N SER A 224 17.18 -12.77 -4.80
CA SER A 224 17.24 -13.02 -6.24
C SER A 224 16.35 -14.19 -6.62
N TYR A 225 16.42 -15.28 -5.84
CA TYR A 225 15.50 -16.42 -5.95
C TYR A 225 14.05 -15.98 -5.79
N MET A 226 13.73 -15.27 -4.70
CA MET A 226 12.35 -14.85 -4.43
C MET A 226 11.77 -13.97 -5.54
N LEU A 227 12.57 -13.05 -6.10
CA LEU A 227 12.15 -12.16 -7.17
C LEU A 227 11.92 -12.92 -8.48
N VAL A 228 12.86 -13.76 -8.91
CA VAL A 228 12.74 -14.51 -10.17
C VAL A 228 11.61 -15.55 -10.11
N HIS A 229 11.33 -16.11 -8.93
CA HIS A 229 10.22 -17.05 -8.70
C HIS A 229 8.88 -16.38 -8.37
N GLN A 230 8.81 -15.04 -8.38
CA GLN A 230 7.61 -14.23 -8.08
C GLN A 230 6.99 -14.54 -6.70
N MET A 231 7.85 -14.78 -5.71
CA MET A 231 7.47 -15.02 -4.31
C MET A 231 7.15 -13.74 -3.56
N ALA A 232 7.72 -12.62 -3.98
CA ALA A 232 7.43 -11.30 -3.45
C ALA A 232 7.75 -10.22 -4.48
N ALA A 233 7.17 -9.04 -4.28
CA ALA A 233 7.46 -7.87 -5.09
C ALA A 233 7.50 -6.61 -4.22
N PRO A 234 8.51 -5.73 -4.38
CA PRO A 234 8.48 -4.39 -3.80
C PRO A 234 7.49 -3.49 -4.55
N ASN A 235 7.18 -2.33 -3.97
CA ASN A 235 6.39 -1.30 -4.63
C ASN A 235 7.05 -0.77 -5.92
N SER A 236 6.24 -0.29 -6.86
CA SER A 236 6.69 0.16 -8.18
C SER A 236 7.89 1.12 -8.19
N PRO A 237 7.96 2.17 -7.35
CA PRO A 237 9.15 3.03 -7.25
C PRO A 237 10.49 2.30 -7.03
N GLN A 238 10.50 1.18 -6.32
CA GLN A 238 11.71 0.38 -6.15
C GLN A 238 12.19 -0.18 -7.49
N TRP A 239 11.28 -0.78 -8.26
CA TRP A 239 11.60 -1.29 -9.60
C TRP A 239 12.15 -0.21 -10.53
N PHE A 240 11.61 1.02 -10.45
CA PHE A 240 12.03 2.13 -11.30
C PHE A 240 13.38 2.72 -10.92
N ASN A 241 13.63 2.92 -9.62
CA ASN A 241 14.65 3.84 -9.14
C ASN A 241 15.80 3.14 -8.42
N THR A 242 15.55 2.00 -7.77
CA THR A 242 16.56 1.35 -6.91
C THR A 242 17.70 0.78 -7.75
N GLY A 243 18.93 1.08 -7.33
CA GLY A 243 20.15 0.50 -7.90
C GLY A 243 20.58 1.05 -9.26
N LEU A 244 19.96 2.11 -9.81
CA LEU A 244 20.38 2.66 -11.11
C LEU A 244 21.83 3.17 -11.09
N LYS A 245 22.21 3.91 -10.04
CA LYS A 245 23.61 4.35 -9.85
C LYS A 245 24.53 3.17 -9.55
N TYR A 246 24.10 2.28 -8.66
CA TYR A 246 24.87 1.11 -8.24
C TYR A 246 25.21 0.16 -9.40
N ALA A 247 24.21 -0.23 -10.19
CA ALA A 247 24.38 -1.23 -11.24
C ALA A 247 24.94 -0.65 -12.54
N TYR A 248 24.57 0.60 -12.88
CA TYR A 248 24.81 1.17 -14.21
C TYR A 248 25.57 2.50 -14.21
N GLY A 249 25.91 3.05 -13.04
CA GLY A 249 26.54 4.37 -12.93
C GLY A 249 25.62 5.54 -13.28
N ILE A 250 24.32 5.28 -13.53
CA ILE A 250 23.36 6.29 -13.97
C ILE A 250 23.13 7.32 -12.86
N SER A 251 23.29 8.59 -13.22
CA SER A 251 23.03 9.76 -12.38
C SER A 251 22.10 10.73 -13.13
N GLY A 252 21.85 11.91 -12.59
CA GLY A 252 21.00 12.93 -13.22
C GLY A 252 21.03 14.25 -12.45
N PRO A 253 20.59 15.37 -13.05
CA PRO A 253 20.64 16.67 -12.38
C PRO A 253 19.81 16.65 -11.09
N SER A 254 20.31 17.32 -10.04
CA SER A 254 19.58 17.47 -8.77
C SER A 254 18.16 18.01 -9.00
N GLN A 255 17.19 17.43 -8.30
CA GLN A 255 15.77 17.78 -8.38
C GLN A 255 15.25 18.42 -7.09
N GLY A 256 16.16 18.92 -6.23
CA GLY A 256 15.79 19.53 -4.95
C GLY A 256 15.28 18.53 -3.90
N HIS A 257 15.77 17.29 -3.96
CA HIS A 257 15.48 16.25 -2.96
C HIS A 257 16.50 16.29 -1.83
N PHE A 258 16.18 15.64 -0.72
CA PHE A 258 16.97 15.57 0.50
C PHE A 258 17.11 14.13 0.96
N TYR A 259 18.23 13.78 1.57
CA TYR A 259 18.44 12.48 2.21
C TYR A 259 19.02 12.70 3.60
N CYS A 260 18.91 11.69 4.46
CA CYS A 260 19.59 11.69 5.75
C CYS A 260 20.88 10.89 5.61
N ASP A 261 22.03 11.50 5.95
CA ASP A 261 23.31 10.80 5.97
C ASP A 261 23.27 9.74 7.08
N PRO A 262 23.39 8.45 6.76
CA PRO A 262 23.18 7.44 7.78
C PRO A 262 24.33 7.30 8.79
N GLN A 263 25.50 7.91 8.53
CA GLN A 263 26.61 7.94 9.49
C GLN A 263 26.42 9.07 10.52
N THR A 264 25.96 10.24 10.07
CA THR A 264 25.84 11.43 10.95
C THR A 264 24.42 11.68 11.46
N GLY A 265 23.41 11.17 10.76
CA GLY A 265 22.00 11.48 10.99
C GLY A 265 21.58 12.88 10.52
N GLU A 266 22.44 13.60 9.80
CA GLU A 266 22.15 14.95 9.30
C GLU A 266 21.41 14.90 7.96
N VAL A 267 20.47 15.82 7.77
CA VAL A 267 19.77 15.94 6.49
C VAL A 267 20.59 16.78 5.52
N LYS A 268 20.79 16.27 4.31
CA LYS A 268 21.57 16.90 3.25
C LYS A 268 20.75 17.00 1.97
N LYS A 269 21.07 18.00 1.15
CA LYS A 269 20.53 18.11 -0.21
C LYS A 269 21.18 17.05 -1.10
N SER A 270 20.37 16.41 -1.92
CA SER A 270 20.84 15.40 -2.87
C SER A 270 21.57 16.08 -4.03
N GLU A 271 22.79 15.64 -4.29
CA GLU A 271 23.64 16.17 -5.37
C GLU A 271 23.11 15.79 -6.75
N ASP A 272 22.44 14.65 -6.84
CA ASP A 272 21.93 14.10 -8.09
C ASP A 272 20.60 13.32 -7.89
N ALA A 273 20.02 12.84 -8.98
CA ALA A 273 18.71 12.19 -8.98
C ALA A 273 18.68 10.69 -8.61
N TYR A 274 19.80 9.97 -8.58
CA TYR A 274 19.80 8.49 -8.50
C TYR A 274 20.87 7.87 -7.58
N THR A 275 21.83 8.63 -7.05
CA THR A 275 22.79 8.15 -6.05
C THR A 275 22.05 7.68 -4.80
N HIS A 276 21.09 8.48 -4.33
CA HIS A 276 20.05 8.04 -3.41
C HIS A 276 18.78 7.77 -4.22
N PRO A 277 18.24 6.54 -4.28
CA PRO A 277 16.99 6.27 -4.99
C PRO A 277 15.78 6.91 -4.27
N GLN A 278 14.65 7.02 -4.98
CA GLN A 278 13.33 7.24 -4.36
C GLN A 278 12.54 5.91 -4.35
N PRO A 279 12.74 5.04 -3.34
CA PRO A 279 12.09 3.73 -3.29
C PRO A 279 10.72 3.75 -2.62
N HIS A 280 10.31 4.86 -2.00
CA HIS A 280 9.04 4.95 -1.27
C HIS A 280 7.89 5.19 -2.26
N ALA A 281 6.72 4.60 -1.99
CA ALA A 281 5.52 4.82 -2.82
C ALA A 281 4.50 5.72 -2.16
N CYS A 282 4.52 5.79 -0.82
CA CYS A 282 3.44 6.37 -0.04
C CYS A 282 4.00 7.48 0.85
N PHE A 283 3.37 8.65 0.78
CA PHE A 283 3.78 9.83 1.53
C PHE A 283 2.58 10.46 2.22
N ILE A 284 2.77 10.90 3.45
CA ILE A 284 1.83 11.75 4.16
C ILE A 284 2.47 13.13 4.27
N GLN A 285 1.72 14.18 3.95
CA GLN A 285 2.20 15.56 3.99
C GLN A 285 1.22 16.43 4.78
N SER A 286 1.75 17.35 5.57
CA SER A 286 0.93 18.41 6.18
C SER A 286 0.85 19.64 5.28
N VAL A 287 -0.16 20.46 5.57
CA VAL A 287 -0.38 21.78 4.99
C VAL A 287 -0.74 22.76 6.08
N LYS A 288 -0.11 23.93 6.06
CA LYS A 288 -0.45 25.07 6.92
C LYS A 288 -1.43 25.98 6.18
N ASP A 289 -2.27 26.66 6.93
CA ASP A 289 -3.18 27.70 6.43
C ASP A 289 -2.42 29.00 6.07
N ASP A 290 -1.52 28.85 5.09
CA ASP A 290 -0.67 29.88 4.51
C ASP A 290 -0.61 29.65 2.99
N MET A 291 -0.66 30.73 2.20
CA MET A 291 -0.75 30.60 0.76
C MET A 291 0.59 30.22 0.08
N VAL A 292 1.70 30.84 0.46
CA VAL A 292 2.93 30.86 -0.38
C VAL A 292 4.23 30.52 0.36
N ASN A 293 4.22 30.51 1.69
CA ASN A 293 5.40 30.19 2.47
C ASN A 293 5.64 28.67 2.55
N GLU A 294 6.82 28.30 3.03
CA GLU A 294 7.20 26.89 3.23
C GLU A 294 6.21 26.16 4.13
N GLY A 295 5.75 24.98 3.69
CA GLY A 295 4.69 24.23 4.35
C GLY A 295 3.27 24.76 4.10
N GLY A 296 3.10 25.85 3.34
CA GLY A 296 1.81 26.38 2.90
C GLY A 296 1.22 25.64 1.68
N ILE A 297 0.14 26.18 1.14
CA ILE A 297 -0.67 25.58 0.06
C ILE A 297 0.12 25.44 -1.25
N MET A 298 0.76 26.52 -1.73
CA MET A 298 1.50 26.46 -2.99
C MET A 298 2.78 25.63 -2.89
N ASP A 299 3.44 25.64 -1.73
CA ASP A 299 4.60 24.77 -1.47
C ASP A 299 4.20 23.28 -1.45
N LEU A 300 3.04 22.92 -0.90
CA LEU A 300 2.53 21.55 -0.98
C LEU A 300 2.47 21.08 -2.44
N TRP A 301 1.93 21.88 -3.36
CA TRP A 301 1.85 21.49 -4.78
C TRP A 301 3.23 21.27 -5.42
N VAL A 302 4.24 22.07 -5.03
CA VAL A 302 5.63 21.86 -5.48
C VAL A 302 6.18 20.53 -4.94
N ARG A 303 5.95 20.23 -3.66
CA ARG A 303 6.39 18.97 -3.04
C ARG A 303 5.69 17.75 -3.65
N GLU A 304 4.38 17.84 -3.91
CA GLU A 304 3.60 16.80 -4.59
C GLU A 304 4.11 16.55 -6.01
N ALA A 305 4.42 17.60 -6.76
CA ALA A 305 4.95 17.46 -8.12
C ALA A 305 6.28 16.69 -8.16
N ARG A 306 7.17 16.91 -7.17
CA ARG A 306 8.41 16.14 -7.01
C ARG A 306 8.11 14.65 -6.79
N LEU A 307 7.14 14.33 -5.91
CA LEU A 307 6.75 12.95 -5.64
C LEU A 307 6.15 12.25 -6.86
N PHE A 308 5.22 12.90 -7.55
CA PHE A 308 4.57 12.35 -8.72
C PHE A 308 5.60 12.03 -9.81
N LYS A 309 6.55 12.93 -10.07
CA LYS A 309 7.62 12.74 -11.08
C LYS A 309 8.35 11.40 -10.93
N PHE A 310 8.58 10.93 -9.71
CA PHE A 310 9.32 9.68 -9.42
C PHE A 310 8.44 8.47 -9.12
N GLY A 311 7.13 8.54 -9.38
CA GLY A 311 6.25 7.37 -9.30
C GLY A 311 5.50 7.20 -7.97
N SER A 312 5.60 8.19 -7.06
CA SER A 312 5.04 8.12 -5.71
C SER A 312 3.69 8.82 -5.61
N GLY A 313 2.89 8.41 -4.64
CA GLY A 313 1.63 9.04 -4.30
C GLY A 313 1.65 9.68 -2.90
N THR A 314 0.74 10.60 -2.66
CA THR A 314 0.72 11.39 -1.42
C THR A 314 -0.69 11.65 -0.89
N GLY A 315 -0.85 11.74 0.42
CA GLY A 315 -2.06 12.25 1.02
C GLY A 315 -1.82 13.32 2.05
N THR A 316 -2.83 14.18 2.21
CA THR A 316 -2.81 15.34 3.10
C THR A 316 -4.20 15.52 3.71
N ASN A 317 -4.21 15.86 5.00
CA ASN A 317 -5.41 16.36 5.65
C ASN A 317 -5.45 17.88 5.53
N PHE A 318 -6.50 18.38 4.90
CA PHE A 318 -6.67 19.81 4.62
C PHE A 318 -7.50 20.54 5.69
N SER A 319 -7.83 19.87 6.79
CA SER A 319 -8.69 20.42 7.85
C SER A 319 -8.11 21.61 8.59
N SER A 320 -6.81 21.87 8.44
CA SER A 320 -6.16 23.06 8.98
C SER A 320 -6.51 24.32 8.19
N LEU A 321 -6.89 24.19 6.91
CA LEU A 321 -7.24 25.33 6.06
C LEU A 321 -8.56 25.94 6.50
N ARG A 322 -8.64 27.27 6.43
CA ARG A 322 -9.88 27.98 6.78
C ARG A 322 -10.96 27.76 5.71
N GLY A 323 -12.20 27.62 6.17
CA GLY A 323 -13.37 27.44 5.32
C GLY A 323 -13.78 28.69 4.54
N GLU A 324 -14.79 28.54 3.68
CA GLU A 324 -15.34 29.66 2.93
C GLU A 324 -15.94 30.71 3.87
N GLY A 325 -15.68 31.99 3.58
CA GLY A 325 -16.25 33.09 4.35
C GLY A 325 -15.50 33.45 5.65
N GLU A 326 -14.54 32.63 6.09
CA GLU A 326 -13.70 32.94 7.26
C GLU A 326 -12.85 34.21 7.03
N PRO A 327 -12.59 35.03 8.08
CA PRO A 327 -11.87 36.29 7.93
C PRO A 327 -10.40 36.11 7.53
N LEU A 328 -9.88 37.06 6.74
CA LEU A 328 -8.46 37.18 6.39
C LEU A 328 -7.79 38.32 7.15
N SER A 329 -6.49 38.18 7.44
CA SER A 329 -5.71 39.18 8.18
C SER A 329 -5.58 40.51 7.43
N GLY A 330 -5.52 40.49 6.09
CA GLY A 330 -5.48 41.67 5.24
C GLY A 330 -6.85 42.35 5.01
N GLY A 331 -7.90 41.88 5.66
CA GLY A 331 -9.29 42.22 5.33
C GLY A 331 -9.86 41.31 4.24
N GLY A 332 -11.20 41.20 4.18
CA GLY A 332 -11.90 40.29 3.27
C GLY A 332 -12.19 38.91 3.87
N LYS A 333 -12.57 37.97 3.01
CA LYS A 333 -13.02 36.62 3.36
C LYS A 333 -12.28 35.57 2.54
N SER A 334 -12.07 34.40 3.13
CA SER A 334 -11.49 33.23 2.48
C SER A 334 -12.35 32.75 1.30
N SER A 335 -11.69 32.27 0.25
CA SER A 335 -12.32 31.55 -0.88
C SER A 335 -12.72 30.11 -0.56
N GLY A 336 -12.45 29.67 0.67
CA GLY A 336 -12.72 28.31 1.14
C GLY A 336 -11.74 27.26 0.64
N LEU A 337 -11.80 26.10 1.30
CA LEU A 337 -10.96 24.94 1.02
C LEU A 337 -11.16 24.44 -0.42
N MET A 338 -12.42 24.37 -0.86
CA MET A 338 -12.79 23.76 -2.14
C MET A 338 -12.14 24.45 -3.35
N SER A 339 -11.89 25.76 -3.27
CA SER A 339 -11.18 26.51 -4.30
C SER A 339 -9.75 26.01 -4.49
N PHE A 340 -9.03 25.72 -3.40
CA PHE A 340 -7.65 25.22 -3.47
C PHE A 340 -7.59 23.73 -3.84
N LEU A 341 -8.57 22.93 -3.39
CA LEU A 341 -8.66 21.52 -3.81
C LEU A 341 -8.84 21.38 -5.32
N LYS A 342 -9.61 22.27 -5.96
CA LYS A 342 -9.74 22.33 -7.43
C LYS A 342 -8.40 22.63 -8.12
N ILE A 343 -7.53 23.48 -7.54
CA ILE A 343 -6.18 23.72 -8.07
C ILE A 343 -5.34 22.46 -7.96
N GLY A 344 -5.34 21.82 -6.78
CA GLY A 344 -4.60 20.58 -6.53
C GLY A 344 -5.00 19.43 -7.45
N ASP A 345 -6.31 19.27 -7.68
CA ASP A 345 -6.87 18.30 -8.61
C ASP A 345 -6.33 18.50 -10.04
N ARG A 346 -6.32 19.75 -10.52
CA ARG A 346 -5.75 20.07 -11.84
C ARG A 346 -4.25 19.83 -11.92
N ALA A 347 -3.51 20.18 -10.86
CA ALA A 347 -2.08 19.92 -10.78
C ALA A 347 -1.76 18.42 -10.84
N ALA A 348 -2.51 17.59 -10.10
CA ALA A 348 -2.37 16.14 -10.12
C ALA A 348 -2.69 15.55 -11.52
N GLY A 349 -3.76 16.02 -12.17
CA GLY A 349 -4.14 15.58 -13.52
C GLY A 349 -3.11 15.91 -14.60
N ALA A 350 -2.33 16.98 -14.43
CA ALA A 350 -1.31 17.41 -15.39
C ALA A 350 0.00 16.60 -15.32
N ILE A 351 0.28 15.94 -14.20
CA ILE A 351 1.58 15.28 -13.96
C ILE A 351 1.48 13.77 -14.16
N LYS A 352 2.25 13.26 -15.12
CA LYS A 352 2.41 11.81 -15.35
C LYS A 352 3.45 11.23 -14.41
N SER A 353 3.08 10.18 -13.69
CA SER A 353 3.86 9.62 -12.59
C SER A 353 4.98 8.69 -13.09
N GLY A 354 6.19 8.90 -12.57
CA GLY A 354 7.37 8.08 -12.91
C GLY A 354 7.86 8.21 -14.35
N GLY A 355 7.44 9.25 -15.09
CA GLY A 355 7.71 9.37 -16.53
C GLY A 355 7.02 8.32 -17.40
N THR A 356 6.03 7.61 -16.84
CA THR A 356 5.23 6.58 -17.54
C THR A 356 3.84 7.12 -17.91
N THR A 357 2.94 6.29 -18.42
CA THR A 357 1.53 6.66 -18.68
C THR A 357 0.66 6.72 -17.41
N ARG A 358 1.21 6.47 -16.21
CA ARG A 358 0.45 6.43 -14.95
C ARG A 358 0.06 7.83 -14.48
N ARG A 359 -1.19 8.02 -14.02
CA ARG A 359 -1.64 9.27 -13.38
C ARG A 359 -1.04 9.44 -11.97
N ALA A 360 -0.93 10.69 -11.51
CA ALA A 360 -0.60 10.98 -10.12
C ALA A 360 -1.64 10.34 -9.17
N ALA A 361 -1.19 9.94 -7.98
CA ALA A 361 -2.07 9.36 -6.96
C ALA A 361 -2.09 10.29 -5.74
N LYS A 362 -3.27 10.83 -5.42
CA LYS A 362 -3.48 11.81 -4.36
C LYS A 362 -4.60 11.39 -3.42
N MET A 363 -4.42 11.57 -2.12
CA MET A 363 -5.49 11.51 -1.10
C MET A 363 -5.75 12.90 -0.51
N VAL A 364 -7.02 13.26 -0.44
CA VAL A 364 -7.52 14.46 0.24
C VAL A 364 -8.36 14.01 1.42
N CYS A 365 -7.87 14.27 2.63
CA CYS A 365 -8.61 14.01 3.87
C CYS A 365 -9.24 15.30 4.40
N LEU A 366 -10.47 15.19 4.93
CA LEU A 366 -11.14 16.27 5.65
C LEU A 366 -11.80 15.74 6.92
N ASP A 367 -11.58 16.43 8.03
CA ASP A 367 -12.19 16.13 9.32
C ASP A 367 -13.67 16.52 9.28
N LEU A 368 -14.52 15.67 9.85
CA LEU A 368 -15.97 15.80 9.72
C LEU A 368 -16.56 17.06 10.40
N ASP A 369 -15.76 17.80 11.18
CA ASP A 369 -16.16 19.04 11.86
C ASP A 369 -15.78 20.32 11.07
N HIS A 370 -15.27 20.16 9.84
CA HIS A 370 -14.87 21.27 8.98
C HIS A 370 -16.10 22.03 8.45
N PRO A 371 -16.07 23.38 8.35
CA PRO A 371 -17.20 24.15 7.83
C PRO A 371 -17.57 23.78 6.38
N ASP A 372 -16.58 23.54 5.52
CA ASP A 372 -16.82 23.15 4.11
C ASP A 372 -17.13 21.65 3.91
N ILE A 373 -17.44 20.89 4.97
CA ILE A 373 -17.56 19.42 4.91
C ILE A 373 -18.69 18.95 3.99
N GLU A 374 -19.83 19.66 3.98
CA GLU A 374 -20.97 19.27 3.17
C GLU A 374 -20.69 19.42 1.67
N GLU A 375 -20.04 20.51 1.26
CA GLU A 375 -19.61 20.70 -0.14
C GLU A 375 -18.57 19.64 -0.52
N PHE A 376 -17.64 19.32 0.38
CA PHE A 376 -16.63 18.29 0.16
C PHE A 376 -17.25 16.89 -0.06
N ILE A 377 -18.24 16.50 0.75
CA ILE A 377 -18.95 15.23 0.60
C ILE A 377 -19.69 15.17 -0.73
N ASP A 378 -20.39 16.23 -1.11
CA ASP A 378 -21.17 16.27 -2.35
C ASP A 378 -20.32 16.46 -3.61
N TRP A 379 -19.05 16.85 -3.48
CA TRP A 379 -18.23 17.37 -4.57
C TRP A 379 -18.20 16.43 -5.78
N LYS A 380 -17.64 15.23 -5.63
CA LYS A 380 -17.54 14.26 -6.73
C LYS A 380 -18.90 13.81 -7.24
N ALA A 381 -19.87 13.56 -6.34
CA ALA A 381 -21.21 13.15 -6.74
C ALA A 381 -21.90 14.21 -7.62
N ASN A 382 -21.66 15.49 -7.37
CA ASN A 382 -22.15 16.57 -8.21
C ASN A 382 -21.36 16.71 -9.52
N GLU A 383 -20.06 16.44 -9.53
CA GLU A 383 -19.26 16.39 -10.76
C GLU A 383 -19.70 15.23 -11.67
N GLU A 384 -20.04 14.06 -11.12
CA GLU A 384 -20.62 12.94 -11.89
C GLU A 384 -21.94 13.30 -12.56
N LYS A 385 -22.78 14.12 -11.92
CA LYS A 385 -24.01 14.64 -12.55
C LYS A 385 -23.68 15.52 -13.76
N LYS A 386 -22.61 16.32 -13.70
CA LYS A 386 -22.14 17.13 -14.83
C LYS A 386 -21.61 16.25 -15.96
N VAL A 387 -20.82 15.21 -15.64
CA VAL A 387 -20.36 14.22 -16.61
C VAL A 387 -21.55 13.54 -17.30
N ALA A 388 -22.55 13.09 -16.55
CA ALA A 388 -23.74 12.46 -17.10
C ALA A 388 -24.48 13.39 -18.09
N ALA A 389 -24.63 14.68 -17.75
CA ALA A 389 -25.22 15.67 -18.65
C ALA A 389 -24.39 15.91 -19.92
N MET A 390 -23.06 15.90 -19.82
CA MET A 390 -22.17 16.00 -20.99
C MET A 390 -22.25 14.74 -21.87
N VAL A 391 -22.29 13.55 -21.27
CA VAL A 391 -22.46 12.29 -22.02
C VAL A 391 -23.80 12.29 -22.75
N GLU A 392 -24.88 12.79 -22.14
CA GLU A 392 -26.18 12.96 -22.81
C GLU A 392 -26.10 13.95 -23.98
N ALA A 393 -25.24 14.97 -23.89
CA ALA A 393 -24.95 15.91 -24.97
C ALA A 393 -24.01 15.36 -26.06
N GLY A 394 -23.52 14.12 -25.92
CA GLY A 394 -22.70 13.43 -26.93
C GLY A 394 -21.20 13.42 -26.66
N TYR A 395 -20.74 13.88 -25.50
CA TYR A 395 -19.33 13.73 -25.10
C TYR A 395 -19.00 12.28 -24.75
N ASP A 396 -17.73 11.91 -24.93
CA ASP A 396 -17.24 10.57 -24.65
C ASP A 396 -17.36 10.21 -23.15
N ASN A 397 -17.74 8.96 -22.88
CA ASN A 397 -17.94 8.45 -21.52
C ASN A 397 -16.70 7.73 -20.95
N ASP A 398 -15.61 7.66 -21.71
CA ASP A 398 -14.33 7.16 -21.22
C ASP A 398 -13.83 8.07 -20.09
N PHE A 399 -13.28 7.46 -19.04
CA PHE A 399 -12.74 8.20 -17.89
C PHE A 399 -11.50 9.05 -18.23
N ASN A 400 -10.86 8.78 -19.38
CA ASN A 400 -9.81 9.61 -19.96
C ASN A 400 -10.34 10.57 -21.03
N GLY A 401 -11.64 10.51 -21.34
CA GLY A 401 -12.31 11.34 -22.33
C GLY A 401 -12.52 12.79 -21.87
N GLU A 402 -12.93 13.63 -22.81
CA GLU A 402 -13.07 15.09 -22.63
C GLU A 402 -14.01 15.47 -21.48
N ALA A 403 -15.09 14.71 -21.27
CA ALA A 403 -16.05 14.96 -20.19
C ALA A 403 -15.38 14.92 -18.81
N TYR A 404 -14.62 13.85 -18.53
CA TYR A 404 -13.89 13.70 -17.27
C TYR A 404 -12.71 14.66 -17.16
N GLN A 405 -12.06 15.03 -18.27
CA GLN A 405 -11.02 16.04 -18.28
C GLN A 405 -11.56 17.45 -17.94
N THR A 406 -12.86 17.70 -18.07
CA THR A 406 -13.45 19.04 -17.85
C THR A 406 -13.99 19.24 -16.43
N VAL A 407 -14.38 18.17 -15.74
CA VAL A 407 -14.84 18.24 -14.33
C VAL A 407 -13.69 18.29 -13.33
N SER A 408 -14.02 18.53 -12.06
CA SER A 408 -13.03 18.58 -10.97
C SER A 408 -13.16 17.41 -9.99
N GLY A 409 -12.14 17.23 -9.16
CA GLY A 409 -12.11 16.22 -8.09
C GLY A 409 -11.81 14.80 -8.57
N GLN A 410 -11.52 14.59 -9.85
CA GLN A 410 -11.33 13.25 -10.44
C GLN A 410 -9.90 12.71 -10.31
N ASN A 411 -8.94 13.55 -9.92
CA ASN A 411 -7.52 13.20 -9.82
C ASN A 411 -7.05 12.99 -8.37
N SER A 412 -8.00 12.82 -7.44
CA SER A 412 -7.74 12.47 -6.04
C SER A 412 -8.76 11.46 -5.53
N ASN A 413 -8.34 10.63 -4.58
CA ASN A 413 -9.26 9.97 -3.65
C ASN A 413 -9.62 10.98 -2.56
N ASN A 414 -10.90 11.05 -2.20
CA ASN A 414 -11.39 11.94 -1.17
C ASN A 414 -11.88 11.11 0.01
N SER A 415 -11.55 11.48 1.24
CA SER A 415 -12.00 10.76 2.42
C SER A 415 -12.35 11.69 3.57
N VAL A 416 -13.42 11.36 4.28
CA VAL A 416 -13.80 12.03 5.52
C VAL A 416 -13.22 11.29 6.72
N ARG A 417 -12.70 12.04 7.69
CA ARG A 417 -12.17 11.50 8.93
C ARG A 417 -13.22 11.57 10.03
N VAL A 418 -13.66 10.40 10.45
CA VAL A 418 -14.84 10.21 11.30
C VAL A 418 -14.40 9.76 12.70
N PRO A 419 -14.52 10.63 13.73
CA PRO A 419 -14.24 10.24 15.10
C PRO A 419 -15.35 9.36 15.66
N HIS A 420 -15.04 8.52 16.66
CA HIS A 420 -16.01 7.58 17.24
C HIS A 420 -17.25 8.28 17.81
N ARG A 421 -17.07 9.45 18.45
CA ARG A 421 -18.17 10.30 18.96
C ARG A 421 -19.23 10.69 17.92
N PHE A 422 -18.88 10.65 16.62
CA PHE A 422 -19.87 10.88 15.56
C PHE A 422 -20.87 9.73 15.48
N PHE A 423 -20.40 8.48 15.60
CA PHE A 423 -21.28 7.31 15.58
C PHE A 423 -22.20 7.29 16.79
N GLU A 424 -21.71 7.69 17.97
CA GLU A 424 -22.57 7.88 19.15
C GLU A 424 -23.70 8.89 18.87
N ALA A 425 -23.39 10.02 18.22
CA ALA A 425 -24.39 11.01 17.81
C ALA A 425 -25.35 10.48 16.74
N VAL A 426 -24.88 9.67 15.78
CA VAL A 426 -25.75 9.01 14.78
C VAL A 426 -26.71 8.04 15.47
N GLU A 427 -26.22 7.20 16.37
CA GLU A 427 -27.02 6.21 17.10
C GLU A 427 -28.09 6.90 17.96
N SER A 428 -27.72 7.98 18.66
CA SER A 428 -28.62 8.73 19.54
C SER A 428 -29.52 9.75 18.83
N ASP A 429 -29.49 9.83 17.49
CA ASP A 429 -30.19 10.88 16.71
C ASP A 429 -29.83 12.32 17.16
N GLY A 430 -28.57 12.51 17.52
CA GLY A 430 -27.99 13.74 18.02
C GLY A 430 -27.57 14.73 16.93
N GLU A 431 -26.97 15.82 17.41
CA GLU A 431 -26.47 16.92 16.58
C GLU A 431 -24.95 16.83 16.37
N TRP A 432 -24.48 17.44 15.29
CA TRP A 432 -23.08 17.54 14.91
C TRP A 432 -22.69 18.99 14.65
N GLN A 433 -21.64 19.47 15.29
CA GLN A 433 -21.21 20.87 15.23
C GLN A 433 -20.03 21.05 14.28
N LEU A 434 -20.10 22.08 13.45
CA LEU A 434 -19.01 22.52 12.58
C LEU A 434 -18.31 23.75 13.17
N TYR A 435 -17.00 23.85 12.97
CA TYR A 435 -16.20 24.92 13.57
C TYR A 435 -15.27 25.58 12.55
N TRP A 436 -15.39 26.90 12.42
CA TRP A 436 -14.39 27.74 11.75
C TRP A 436 -13.00 27.53 12.36
N ARG A 437 -11.97 27.47 11.51
CA ARG A 437 -10.60 27.23 11.96
C ARG A 437 -10.03 28.43 12.69
N THR A 438 -10.40 29.63 12.26
CA THR A 438 -10.10 30.89 12.96
C THR A 438 -10.72 30.93 14.37
N GLU A 439 -11.96 30.46 14.54
CA GLU A 439 -12.63 30.40 15.85
C GLU A 439 -12.01 29.35 16.76
N ARG A 440 -11.57 28.18 16.25
CA ARG A 440 -10.81 27.20 17.04
C ARG A 440 -9.50 27.80 17.56
N CYS A 441 -8.75 28.46 16.68
CA CYS A 441 -7.51 29.15 17.06
C CYS A 441 -7.74 30.27 18.09
N ALA A 442 -8.83 31.03 17.97
CA ALA A 442 -9.17 32.08 18.93
C ALA A 442 -9.58 31.49 20.29
N ALA A 443 -10.45 30.47 20.28
CA ALA A 443 -10.93 29.79 21.47
C ALA A 443 -9.79 29.15 22.28
N GLU A 444 -8.83 28.53 21.60
CA GLU A 444 -7.63 27.97 22.22
C GLU A 444 -6.78 29.04 22.93
N LYS A 445 -6.51 30.17 22.25
CA LYS A 445 -5.76 31.30 22.85
C LYS A 445 -6.48 31.93 24.04
N GLU A 446 -7.81 31.94 24.01
CA GLU A 446 -8.66 32.48 25.07
C GLU A 446 -8.96 31.46 26.18
N GLY A 447 -8.53 30.19 26.04
CA GLY A 447 -8.80 29.13 27.01
C GLY A 447 -10.28 28.75 27.15
N ARG A 448 -11.06 28.87 26.08
CA ARG A 448 -12.50 28.57 26.06
C ARG A 448 -12.85 27.50 25.02
N ALA A 449 -14.09 26.98 25.10
CA ALA A 449 -14.62 26.13 24.05
C ALA A 449 -14.87 26.94 22.75
N PRO A 450 -14.61 26.36 21.56
CA PRO A 450 -14.95 26.98 20.29
C PRO A 450 -16.47 27.04 20.12
N ARG A 451 -16.96 28.14 19.53
CA ARG A 451 -18.37 28.25 19.15
C ARG A 451 -18.58 27.64 17.77
N SER A 452 -19.62 26.84 17.64
CA SER A 452 -20.00 26.26 16.35
C SER A 452 -20.45 27.35 15.39
N CYS A 453 -20.00 27.30 14.14
CA CYS A 453 -20.53 28.14 13.08
C CYS A 453 -21.85 27.58 12.53
N GLU A 454 -22.03 26.26 12.63
CA GLU A 454 -23.21 25.55 12.14
C GLU A 454 -23.44 24.27 12.97
N THR A 455 -24.69 23.82 13.03
CA THR A 455 -25.08 22.57 13.71
C THR A 455 -26.02 21.79 12.80
N LEU A 456 -25.66 20.53 12.55
CA LEU A 456 -26.33 19.62 11.62
C LEU A 456 -26.87 18.41 12.37
N LYS A 457 -27.78 17.65 11.76
CA LYS A 457 -28.19 16.34 12.28
C LYS A 457 -27.16 15.28 11.89
N ALA A 458 -26.67 14.53 12.88
CA ALA A 458 -25.62 13.53 12.64
C ALA A 458 -26.09 12.43 11.67
N ARG A 459 -27.36 11.99 11.78
CA ARG A 459 -27.96 11.01 10.85
C ARG A 459 -28.02 11.53 9.42
N GLU A 460 -28.44 12.78 9.22
CA GLU A 460 -28.52 13.38 7.88
C GLU A 460 -27.12 13.50 7.23
N MET A 461 -26.11 13.89 8.02
CA MET A 461 -24.72 13.89 7.56
C MET A 461 -24.25 12.49 7.16
N TRP A 462 -24.59 11.47 7.94
CA TRP A 462 -24.21 10.08 7.65
C TRP A 462 -24.92 9.55 6.38
N ASP A 463 -26.21 9.84 6.21
CA ASP A 463 -26.97 9.49 5.02
C ASP A 463 -26.40 10.18 3.78
N LYS A 464 -25.93 11.42 3.91
CA LYS A 464 -25.26 12.17 2.84
C LYS A 464 -23.95 11.52 2.42
N ILE A 465 -23.10 11.13 3.38
CA ILE A 465 -21.87 10.37 3.11
C ILE A 465 -22.19 9.05 2.39
N GLY A 466 -23.17 8.30 2.90
CA GLY A 466 -23.60 7.03 2.31
C GLY A 466 -24.13 7.19 0.88
N TYR A 467 -24.93 8.23 0.63
CA TYR A 467 -25.45 8.53 -0.70
C TYR A 467 -24.34 8.92 -1.69
N ALA A 468 -23.42 9.81 -1.29
CA ALA A 468 -22.30 10.21 -2.14
C ALA A 468 -21.42 8.99 -2.50
N ALA A 469 -21.04 8.18 -1.49
CA ALA A 469 -20.27 6.96 -1.71
C ALA A 469 -20.99 5.97 -2.62
N TRP A 470 -22.31 5.81 -2.51
CA TRP A 470 -23.10 5.01 -3.44
C TRP A 470 -23.10 5.59 -4.87
N ALA A 471 -23.21 6.91 -4.99
CA ALA A 471 -23.34 7.61 -6.26
C ALA A 471 -22.03 7.63 -7.07
N CYS A 472 -20.88 7.82 -6.41
CA CYS A 472 -19.60 8.03 -7.08
C CYS A 472 -18.38 7.32 -6.44
N ALA A 473 -18.58 6.44 -5.46
CA ALA A 473 -17.53 5.76 -4.68
C ALA A 473 -16.67 6.66 -3.76
N ASP A 474 -17.06 7.93 -3.59
CA ASP A 474 -16.40 8.91 -2.71
C ASP A 474 -17.44 9.75 -1.93
N PRO A 475 -17.07 10.33 -0.78
CA PRO A 475 -15.80 10.14 -0.10
C PRO A 475 -15.70 8.76 0.57
N GLY A 476 -14.48 8.23 0.66
CA GLY A 476 -14.17 7.14 1.58
C GLY A 476 -14.28 7.59 3.04
N VAL A 477 -14.22 6.63 3.96
CA VAL A 477 -14.25 6.90 5.41
C VAL A 477 -12.96 6.45 6.07
N GLN A 478 -12.42 7.28 6.95
CA GLN A 478 -11.28 6.94 7.80
C GLN A 478 -11.68 7.07 9.27
N TYR A 479 -11.58 5.98 10.02
CA TYR A 479 -11.99 5.93 11.43
C TYR A 479 -10.92 6.56 12.32
N ASP A 480 -10.99 7.89 12.39
CA ASP A 480 -10.08 8.80 13.08
C ASP A 480 -9.62 8.32 14.46
N THR A 481 -10.57 7.93 15.31
CA THR A 481 -10.31 7.44 16.67
C THR A 481 -9.61 6.09 16.65
N THR A 482 -10.11 5.14 15.87
CA THR A 482 -9.52 3.80 15.78
C THR A 482 -8.08 3.88 15.26
N ILE A 483 -7.82 4.70 14.24
CA ILE A 483 -6.47 4.90 13.71
C ILE A 483 -5.51 5.37 14.81
N ASN A 484 -5.92 6.32 15.65
CA ASN A 484 -5.07 6.84 16.72
C ASN A 484 -4.98 5.94 17.95
N ASP A 485 -6.00 5.12 18.22
CA ASP A 485 -5.95 4.08 19.26
C ASP A 485 -4.79 3.11 19.00
N TRP A 486 -4.51 2.80 17.73
CA TRP A 486 -3.42 1.93 17.29
C TRP A 486 -2.10 2.67 16.98
N HIS A 487 -1.98 3.96 17.32
CA HIS A 487 -0.78 4.75 17.05
C HIS A 487 0.39 4.30 17.94
N THR A 488 1.52 4.05 17.31
CA THR A 488 2.78 3.65 17.97
C THR A 488 3.61 4.83 18.44
N CYS A 489 3.42 6.02 17.85
CA CYS A 489 4.23 7.22 18.14
C CYS A 489 3.41 8.49 18.47
N PRO A 490 2.43 8.46 19.39
CA PRO A 490 1.54 9.60 19.65
C PRO A 490 2.23 10.78 20.35
N VAL A 491 3.40 10.58 20.97
CA VAL A 491 4.16 11.68 21.62
C VAL A 491 4.66 12.69 20.59
N ASP A 492 4.83 12.26 19.33
CA ASP A 492 5.29 13.10 18.22
C ASP A 492 4.18 13.74 17.41
N GLY A 493 2.95 13.56 17.85
CA GLY A 493 1.78 14.08 17.19
C GLY A 493 0.83 12.99 16.73
N ARG A 494 -0.22 13.48 16.12
CA ARG A 494 -1.41 12.70 15.80
C ARG A 494 -1.34 12.18 14.38
N ILE A 495 -1.95 11.02 14.11
CA ILE A 495 -2.17 10.57 12.73
C ILE A 495 -3.33 11.36 12.16
N ASN A 496 -3.02 12.28 11.24
CA ASN A 496 -3.99 13.21 10.66
C ASN A 496 -4.48 12.78 9.28
N ALA A 497 -3.70 12.01 8.53
CA ALA A 497 -4.04 11.60 7.17
C ALA A 497 -3.53 10.19 6.87
N SER A 498 -3.73 9.76 5.63
CA SER A 498 -3.16 8.55 5.06
C SER A 498 -2.48 8.85 3.72
N ASN A 499 -1.85 7.85 3.13
CA ASN A 499 -1.45 7.86 1.72
C ASN A 499 -2.69 7.68 0.79
N PRO A 500 -2.52 7.71 -0.57
CA PRO A 500 -3.60 7.57 -1.56
C PRO A 500 -4.56 6.40 -1.37
N CYS A 501 -4.06 5.24 -0.91
CA CYS A 501 -4.85 4.01 -0.82
C CYS A 501 -5.28 3.67 0.62
N SER A 502 -5.03 4.56 1.60
CA SER A 502 -5.41 4.42 3.01
C SER A 502 -4.81 3.24 3.78
N GLU A 503 -3.74 2.62 3.28
CA GLU A 503 -3.02 1.51 3.93
C GLU A 503 -1.84 1.98 4.80
N TYR A 504 -1.33 3.19 4.60
CA TYR A 504 -0.28 3.79 5.42
C TYR A 504 -0.86 4.89 6.31
N MET A 505 -0.80 4.65 7.62
CA MET A 505 -1.32 5.51 8.67
C MET A 505 -0.20 5.85 9.65
N PHE A 506 0.33 7.07 9.56
CA PHE A 506 1.39 7.54 10.46
C PHE A 506 1.42 9.06 10.53
N LEU A 507 2.46 9.61 11.14
CA LEU A 507 2.66 11.05 11.31
C LEU A 507 2.74 11.79 9.97
N ASP A 508 2.34 13.06 9.99
CA ASP A 508 2.52 13.93 8.84
C ASP A 508 3.99 14.08 8.46
N ASN A 509 4.24 14.38 7.19
CA ASN A 509 5.57 14.54 6.61
C ASN A 509 6.45 13.30 6.79
N THR A 510 5.87 12.11 6.60
CA THR A 510 6.59 10.82 6.62
C THR A 510 6.30 10.01 5.35
N ALA A 511 7.15 9.01 5.09
CA ALA A 511 7.03 8.15 3.93
C ALA A 511 7.05 6.67 4.31
N CYS A 512 6.44 5.84 3.47
CA CYS A 512 6.45 4.39 3.59
C CYS A 512 6.81 3.73 2.26
N ASN A 513 7.71 2.77 2.35
CA ASN A 513 8.05 1.82 1.30
C ASN A 513 7.34 0.49 1.58
N LEU A 514 6.89 -0.16 0.50
CA LEU A 514 6.01 -1.31 0.59
C LEU A 514 6.59 -2.53 -0.12
N ALA A 515 6.21 -3.70 0.36
CA ALA A 515 6.41 -4.96 -0.34
C ALA A 515 5.22 -5.89 -0.12
N SER A 516 5.01 -6.82 -1.04
CA SER A 516 3.93 -7.81 -0.94
C SER A 516 4.46 -9.20 -1.20
N ILE A 517 4.17 -10.12 -0.29
CA ILE A 517 4.47 -11.55 -0.41
C ILE A 517 3.33 -12.24 -1.14
N ASN A 518 3.65 -13.04 -2.16
CA ASN A 518 2.67 -13.80 -2.92
C ASN A 518 2.32 -15.11 -2.19
N LEU A 519 1.16 -15.14 -1.50
CA LEU A 519 0.77 -16.30 -0.68
C LEU A 519 0.66 -17.61 -1.45
N LEU A 520 0.35 -17.56 -2.75
CA LEU A 520 0.27 -18.75 -3.60
C LEU A 520 1.61 -19.51 -3.71
N LYS A 521 2.74 -18.84 -3.49
CA LYS A 521 4.07 -19.46 -3.56
C LYS A 521 4.47 -20.18 -2.27
N PHE A 522 3.61 -20.14 -1.26
CA PHE A 522 3.77 -20.79 0.04
C PHE A 522 2.61 -21.76 0.33
N TYR A 523 1.78 -22.06 -0.67
CA TYR A 523 0.71 -23.05 -0.55
C TYR A 523 1.05 -24.25 -1.41
N ASP A 524 1.20 -25.41 -0.77
CA ASP A 524 1.37 -26.69 -1.43
C ASP A 524 -0.01 -27.24 -1.82
N GLU A 525 -0.26 -27.36 -3.13
CA GLU A 525 -1.53 -27.84 -3.66
C GLU A 525 -1.73 -29.35 -3.49
N GLU A 526 -0.65 -30.12 -3.48
CA GLU A 526 -0.68 -31.58 -3.35
C GLU A 526 -0.97 -31.98 -1.90
N LEU A 527 -0.21 -31.40 -0.97
CA LEU A 527 -0.37 -31.62 0.47
C LEU A 527 -1.54 -30.81 1.06
N ARG A 528 -2.02 -29.78 0.34
CA ARG A 528 -3.05 -28.82 0.78
C ARG A 528 -2.68 -28.12 2.08
N THR A 529 -1.40 -27.80 2.22
CA THR A 529 -0.81 -27.18 3.42
C THR A 529 -0.12 -25.87 3.09
N PHE A 530 -0.15 -24.94 4.04
CA PHE A 530 0.58 -23.69 3.95
C PHE A 530 1.98 -23.86 4.57
N GLU A 531 3.02 -23.49 3.84
CA GLU A 531 4.43 -23.62 4.22
C GLU A 531 4.86 -22.46 5.15
N VAL A 532 4.43 -22.53 6.41
CA VAL A 532 4.62 -21.46 7.41
C VAL A 532 6.08 -21.03 7.57
N GLU A 533 7.02 -21.97 7.68
CA GLU A 533 8.43 -21.62 7.94
C GLU A 533 9.09 -20.90 6.74
N ARG A 534 8.77 -21.30 5.51
CA ARG A 534 9.21 -20.59 4.30
C ARG A 534 8.60 -19.19 4.23
N PHE A 535 7.33 -19.06 4.61
CA PHE A 535 6.66 -17.76 4.67
C PHE A 535 7.30 -16.84 5.73
N ARG A 536 7.62 -17.35 6.91
CA ARG A 536 8.32 -16.59 7.96
C ARG A 536 9.70 -16.11 7.51
N HIS A 537 10.47 -16.97 6.86
CA HIS A 537 11.76 -16.58 6.28
C HIS A 537 11.61 -15.47 5.24
N ALA A 538 10.64 -15.58 4.34
CA ALA A 538 10.31 -14.53 3.38
C ALA A 538 9.94 -13.21 4.07
N VAL A 539 9.10 -13.26 5.11
CA VAL A 539 8.72 -12.09 5.91
C VAL A 539 9.95 -11.41 6.49
N ARG A 540 10.82 -12.16 7.17
CA ARG A 540 12.05 -11.63 7.77
C ARG A 540 12.94 -10.93 6.74
N LEU A 541 13.21 -11.57 5.59
CA LEU A 541 14.06 -10.97 4.54
C LEU A 541 13.46 -9.67 3.99
N TRP A 542 12.14 -9.65 3.73
CA TRP A 542 11.50 -8.45 3.21
C TRP A 542 11.36 -7.34 4.23
N THR A 543 11.24 -7.64 5.53
CA THR A 543 11.38 -6.62 6.58
C THR A 543 12.75 -5.95 6.53
N ILE A 544 13.83 -6.72 6.34
CA ILE A 544 15.20 -6.20 6.20
C ILE A 544 15.32 -5.33 4.94
N VAL A 545 14.81 -5.78 3.79
CA VAL A 545 14.79 -4.98 2.54
C VAL A 545 14.11 -3.64 2.76
N LEU A 546 12.97 -3.64 3.44
CA LEU A 546 12.22 -2.42 3.68
C LEU A 546 13.01 -1.45 4.57
N GLU A 547 13.68 -1.95 5.61
CA GLU A 547 14.54 -1.14 6.49
C GLU A 547 15.73 -0.53 5.74
N ILE A 548 16.43 -1.32 4.93
CA ILE A 548 17.55 -0.83 4.09
C ILE A 548 17.07 0.25 3.12
N SER A 549 15.84 0.11 2.62
CA SER A 549 15.28 1.05 1.66
C SER A 549 14.98 2.42 2.27
N VAL A 550 14.78 2.52 3.59
CA VAL A 550 14.72 3.82 4.30
C VAL A 550 16.10 4.48 4.29
N LEU A 551 17.15 3.69 4.58
CA LEU A 551 18.54 4.12 4.67
C LEU A 551 19.05 4.77 3.38
N MET A 552 18.73 4.16 2.23
CA MET A 552 19.25 4.60 0.93
C MET A 552 18.48 5.79 0.33
N ALA A 553 17.31 6.13 0.86
CA ALA A 553 16.34 6.97 0.16
C ALA A 553 16.63 8.48 0.17
N GLN A 554 16.17 9.16 -0.87
CA GLN A 554 15.94 10.60 -0.90
C GLN A 554 14.44 10.95 -0.97
N PHE A 555 14.11 12.17 -0.55
CA PHE A 555 12.75 12.66 -0.27
C PHE A 555 12.54 14.09 -0.80
N PRO A 556 11.30 14.52 -1.08
CA PRO A 556 11.03 15.79 -1.77
C PRO A 556 11.20 17.06 -0.90
N SER A 557 11.33 16.90 0.42
CA SER A 557 11.57 17.99 1.38
C SER A 557 12.49 17.54 2.52
N GLU A 558 13.13 18.52 3.17
CA GLU A 558 14.01 18.30 4.31
C GLU A 558 13.27 17.63 5.47
N GLU A 559 12.05 18.10 5.76
CA GLU A 559 11.23 17.56 6.85
C GLU A 559 10.87 16.09 6.64
N ILE A 560 10.49 15.71 5.40
CA ILE A 560 10.16 14.32 5.08
C ILE A 560 11.40 13.43 5.20
N ALA A 561 12.56 13.89 4.72
CA ALA A 561 13.80 13.15 4.87
C ALA A 561 14.13 12.90 6.35
N ARG A 562 14.03 13.95 7.18
CA ARG A 562 14.29 13.88 8.61
C ARG A 562 13.35 12.90 9.32
N LEU A 563 12.04 13.07 9.16
CA LEU A 563 11.06 12.28 9.91
C LEU A 563 11.00 10.84 9.43
N SER A 564 11.13 10.59 8.11
CA SER A 564 11.17 9.22 7.59
C SER A 564 12.39 8.46 8.11
N TYR A 565 13.56 9.12 8.24
CA TYR A 565 14.73 8.52 8.87
C TYR A 565 14.59 8.34 10.38
N LEU A 566 13.95 9.29 11.07
CA LEU A 566 13.76 9.23 12.52
C LEU A 566 12.85 8.08 12.95
N PHE A 567 11.82 7.76 12.14
CA PHE A 567 10.78 6.80 12.48
C PHE A 567 10.85 5.46 11.73
N ARG A 568 11.49 5.42 10.55
CA ARG A 568 11.79 4.20 9.79
C ARG A 568 10.56 3.30 9.56
N THR A 569 9.47 3.90 9.11
CA THR A 569 8.19 3.22 8.90
C THR A 569 8.20 2.29 7.70
N LEU A 570 7.77 1.04 7.90
CA LEU A 570 7.78 -0.02 6.90
C LEU A 570 6.36 -0.52 6.60
N GLY A 571 6.09 -0.96 5.37
CA GLY A 571 4.80 -1.57 5.01
C GLY A 571 4.95 -2.91 4.30
N LEU A 572 4.99 -3.99 5.07
CA LEU A 572 4.97 -5.35 4.52
C LEU A 572 3.54 -5.90 4.49
N GLY A 573 3.10 -6.34 3.32
CA GLY A 573 1.80 -6.97 3.12
C GLY A 573 1.90 -8.28 2.34
N PHE A 574 0.74 -8.77 1.90
CA PHE A 574 0.65 -9.96 1.07
C PHE A 574 -0.38 -9.80 -0.05
N ALA A 575 -0.23 -10.61 -1.10
CA ALA A 575 -1.11 -10.66 -2.25
C ALA A 575 -1.66 -12.08 -2.47
N ASN A 576 -2.67 -12.20 -3.33
CA ASN A 576 -3.26 -13.46 -3.79
C ASN A 576 -3.95 -14.33 -2.72
N ILE A 577 -4.40 -13.76 -1.59
CA ILE A 577 -5.16 -14.52 -0.59
C ILE A 577 -6.46 -15.12 -1.17
N GLY A 578 -7.17 -14.38 -2.03
CA GLY A 578 -8.38 -14.87 -2.67
C GLY A 578 -8.11 -16.03 -3.63
N ALA A 579 -7.05 -15.92 -4.43
CA ALA A 579 -6.65 -17.01 -5.33
C ALA A 579 -6.19 -18.25 -4.55
N MET A 580 -5.50 -18.06 -3.41
CA MET A 580 -5.14 -19.14 -2.50
C MET A 580 -6.41 -19.83 -1.97
N PHE A 581 -7.40 -19.09 -1.49
CA PHE A 581 -8.67 -19.66 -1.04
C PHE A 581 -9.42 -20.42 -2.13
N MET A 582 -9.41 -19.93 -3.38
CA MET A 582 -9.98 -20.66 -4.51
C MET A 582 -9.29 -22.02 -4.71
N ARG A 583 -7.96 -22.08 -4.65
CA ARG A 583 -7.19 -23.34 -4.76
C ARG A 583 -7.39 -24.28 -3.57
N MET A 584 -7.63 -23.71 -2.38
CA MET A 584 -7.99 -24.48 -1.19
C MET A 584 -9.45 -25.01 -1.22
N GLY A 585 -10.27 -24.54 -2.17
CA GLY A 585 -11.71 -24.82 -2.18
C GLY A 585 -12.46 -24.18 -1.02
N ILE A 586 -11.98 -23.03 -0.52
CA ILE A 586 -12.58 -22.29 0.60
C ILE A 586 -13.26 -21.04 0.06
N PRO A 587 -14.57 -20.83 0.30
CA PRO A 587 -15.24 -19.59 -0.06
C PRO A 587 -14.64 -18.39 0.67
N TYR A 588 -14.38 -17.29 -0.06
CA TYR A 588 -13.81 -16.07 0.51
C TYR A 588 -14.65 -15.53 1.67
N HIS A 589 -15.99 -15.52 1.52
CA HIS A 589 -16.92 -15.13 2.57
C HIS A 589 -17.27 -16.35 3.45
N SER A 590 -16.31 -16.77 4.29
CA SER A 590 -16.52 -17.84 5.28
C SER A 590 -15.71 -17.60 6.55
N GLU A 591 -16.18 -18.11 7.69
CA GLU A 591 -15.44 -18.06 8.97
C GLU A 591 -14.06 -18.71 8.83
N LYS A 592 -13.95 -19.79 8.05
CA LYS A 592 -12.68 -20.47 7.79
C LYS A 592 -11.69 -19.56 7.03
N ALA A 593 -12.14 -18.86 5.99
CA ALA A 593 -11.30 -17.90 5.26
C ALA A 593 -10.86 -16.74 6.16
N GLN A 594 -11.76 -16.21 7.00
CA GLN A 594 -11.44 -15.17 7.97
C GLN A 594 -10.38 -15.64 8.97
N ALA A 595 -10.53 -16.85 9.53
CA ALA A 595 -9.56 -17.42 10.47
C ALA A 595 -8.18 -17.62 9.83
N ILE A 596 -8.11 -18.11 8.58
CA ILE A 596 -6.83 -18.27 7.87
C ILE A 596 -6.19 -16.91 7.58
N CYS A 597 -6.98 -15.92 7.14
CA CYS A 597 -6.50 -14.55 6.92
C CYS A 597 -5.91 -13.95 8.21
N GLY A 598 -6.63 -14.10 9.33
CA GLY A 598 -6.18 -13.66 10.65
C GLY A 598 -4.88 -14.34 11.07
N ALA A 599 -4.77 -15.66 10.88
CA ALA A 599 -3.56 -16.43 11.22
C ALA A 599 -2.34 -16.01 10.38
N ILE A 600 -2.49 -15.89 9.06
CA ILE A 600 -1.40 -15.44 8.16
C ILE A 600 -0.96 -14.02 8.54
N THR A 601 -1.92 -13.12 8.77
CA THR A 601 -1.63 -11.73 9.17
C THR A 601 -0.92 -11.68 10.52
N ALA A 602 -1.35 -12.48 11.50
CA ALA A 602 -0.71 -12.55 12.81
C ALA A 602 0.73 -13.07 12.74
N ILE A 603 0.98 -14.12 11.93
CA ILE A 603 2.32 -14.68 11.71
C ILE A 603 3.22 -13.64 11.03
N MET A 604 2.74 -13.00 9.96
CA MET A 604 3.49 -11.95 9.25
C MET A 604 3.85 -10.80 10.18
N ASN A 605 2.90 -10.31 10.97
CA ASN A 605 3.12 -9.21 11.90
C ASN A 605 4.11 -9.59 13.00
N GLY A 606 3.94 -10.77 13.62
CA GLY A 606 4.82 -11.26 14.67
C GLY A 606 6.27 -11.47 14.19
N GLU A 607 6.45 -12.06 13.01
CA GLU A 607 7.77 -12.26 12.42
C GLU A 607 8.42 -10.93 11.99
N SER A 608 7.64 -9.98 11.47
CA SER A 608 8.13 -8.62 11.17
C SER A 608 8.61 -7.89 12.44
N TYR A 609 7.87 -8.01 13.55
CA TYR A 609 8.31 -7.47 14.85
C TYR A 609 9.58 -8.16 15.37
N ALA A 610 9.68 -9.48 15.22
CA ALA A 610 10.87 -10.22 15.62
C ALA A 610 12.10 -9.78 14.82
N ALA A 611 11.98 -9.67 13.49
CA ALA A 611 13.04 -9.18 12.61
C ALA A 611 13.43 -7.73 12.93
N SER A 612 12.45 -6.86 13.20
CA SER A 612 12.70 -5.47 13.62
C SER A 612 13.44 -5.40 14.96
N ALA A 613 13.07 -6.22 15.95
CA ALA A 613 13.76 -6.29 17.23
C ALA A 613 15.18 -6.87 17.10
N GLU A 614 15.38 -7.85 16.20
CA GLU A 614 16.70 -8.39 15.86
C GLU A 614 17.59 -7.30 15.26
N MET A 615 17.11 -6.54 14.27
CA MET A 615 17.86 -5.40 13.71
C MET A 615 18.17 -4.36 14.78
N ALA A 616 17.19 -4.00 15.62
CA ALA A 616 17.39 -3.02 16.68
C ALA A 616 18.45 -3.44 17.71
N LYS A 617 18.64 -4.74 17.95
CA LYS A 617 19.70 -5.26 18.82
C LYS A 617 21.11 -4.98 18.27
N HIS A 618 21.27 -5.00 16.94
CA HIS A 618 22.57 -4.83 16.27
C HIS A 618 22.84 -3.39 15.83
N LEU A 619 21.81 -2.70 15.36
CA LEU A 619 21.89 -1.38 14.72
C LEU A 619 21.30 -0.25 15.57
N GLY A 620 20.67 -0.59 16.70
CA GLY A 620 19.88 0.34 17.50
C GLY A 620 18.44 0.46 17.00
N ALA A 621 17.53 0.79 17.92
CA ALA A 621 16.16 1.13 17.56
C ALA A 621 16.11 2.47 16.79
N PHE A 622 15.01 2.72 16.07
CA PHE A 622 14.76 4.03 15.46
C PHE A 622 14.79 5.13 16.53
N SER A 623 15.26 6.34 16.17
CA SER A 623 15.51 7.43 17.12
C SER A 623 14.27 7.88 17.89
N GLY A 624 13.07 7.62 17.35
CA GLY A 624 11.80 7.87 18.02
C GLY A 624 11.33 6.84 19.04
N TYR A 625 12.05 5.74 19.20
CA TYR A 625 11.60 4.62 20.03
C TYR A 625 11.51 4.99 21.50
N GLU A 626 12.58 5.52 22.10
CA GLU A 626 12.64 5.65 23.57
C GLU A 626 11.50 6.51 24.13
N ARG A 627 11.21 7.63 23.48
CA ARG A 627 10.10 8.51 23.87
C ARG A 627 8.71 7.92 23.61
N ASN A 628 8.58 6.95 22.69
CA ASN A 628 7.32 6.28 22.37
C ASN A 628 7.25 4.83 22.86
N ARG A 629 8.23 4.37 23.66
CA ARG A 629 8.42 2.97 24.01
C ARG A 629 7.15 2.34 24.56
N GLU A 630 6.50 3.02 25.51
CA GLU A 630 5.28 2.52 26.14
C GLU A 630 4.11 2.43 25.16
N HIS A 631 3.98 3.38 24.22
CA HIS A 631 2.94 3.38 23.20
C HIS A 631 3.14 2.28 22.16
N MET A 632 4.38 2.10 21.69
CA MET A 632 4.72 1.01 20.77
C MET A 632 4.49 -0.36 21.42
N LEU A 633 4.97 -0.56 22.66
CA LEU A 633 4.78 -1.81 23.37
C LEU A 633 3.30 -2.09 23.69
N ARG A 634 2.50 -1.05 23.98
CA ARG A 634 1.03 -1.17 24.10
C ARG A 634 0.41 -1.74 22.81
N VAL A 635 0.76 -1.19 21.66
CA VAL A 635 0.25 -1.66 20.35
C VAL A 635 0.67 -3.11 20.09
N ILE A 636 1.94 -3.46 20.35
CA ILE A 636 2.42 -4.85 20.21
C ILE A 636 1.67 -5.80 21.15
N ARG A 637 1.43 -5.40 22.41
CA ARG A 637 0.62 -6.18 23.36
C ARG A 637 -0.83 -6.35 22.88
N ASN A 638 -1.44 -5.30 22.32
CA ASN A 638 -2.79 -5.38 21.75
C ASN A 638 -2.85 -6.29 20.51
N HIS A 639 -1.85 -6.25 19.63
CA HIS A 639 -1.76 -7.21 18.52
C HIS A 639 -1.61 -8.65 19.01
N ARG A 640 -0.79 -8.88 20.05
CA ARG A 640 -0.71 -10.19 20.70
C ARG A 640 -2.07 -10.60 21.25
N ARG A 641 -2.77 -9.73 21.99
CA ARG A 641 -4.12 -10.02 22.52
C ARG A 641 -5.11 -10.38 21.42
N ALA A 642 -5.08 -9.68 20.29
CA ALA A 642 -5.91 -10.00 19.12
C ALA A 642 -5.59 -11.39 18.55
N ALA A 643 -4.31 -11.74 18.43
CA ALA A 643 -3.90 -13.06 17.94
C ALA A 643 -4.33 -14.24 18.84
N TYR A 644 -4.58 -13.99 20.13
CA TYR A 644 -5.05 -14.98 21.10
C TYR A 644 -6.54 -14.84 21.46
N ASP A 645 -7.30 -14.01 20.74
CA ASP A 645 -8.70 -13.65 21.05
C ASP A 645 -8.94 -13.32 22.54
N ALA A 646 -8.10 -12.43 23.08
CA ALA A 646 -8.24 -12.01 24.47
C ALA A 646 -9.59 -11.28 24.72
N PRO A 647 -10.12 -11.32 25.95
CA PRO A 647 -11.32 -10.57 26.32
C PRO A 647 -11.09 -9.05 26.25
N ARG A 648 -12.17 -8.28 26.02
CA ARG A 648 -12.13 -6.81 25.86
C ARG A 648 -11.39 -6.10 27.00
N ALA A 649 -11.55 -6.58 28.24
CA ALA A 649 -10.96 -5.98 29.43
C ALA A 649 -9.42 -6.01 29.45
N GLU A 650 -8.79 -6.86 28.64
CA GLU A 650 -7.33 -6.92 28.55
C GLU A 650 -6.74 -5.88 27.59
N TYR A 651 -7.50 -5.38 26.62
CA TYR A 651 -6.99 -4.41 25.66
C TYR A 651 -6.71 -3.06 26.30
N GLU A 652 -5.60 -2.45 25.92
CA GLU A 652 -5.16 -1.17 26.45
C GLU A 652 -5.57 -0.04 25.51
N HIS A 653 -6.39 0.90 25.99
CA HIS A 653 -6.73 2.16 25.32
C HIS A 653 -7.28 1.98 23.89
N LEU A 654 -8.24 1.05 23.73
CA LEU A 654 -9.01 0.89 22.49
C LEU A 654 -10.48 1.23 22.75
N HIS A 655 -11.07 2.06 21.88
CA HIS A 655 -12.50 2.36 21.92
C HIS A 655 -13.34 1.19 21.41
N ILE A 656 -12.83 0.48 20.39
CA ILE A 656 -13.50 -0.67 19.75
C ILE A 656 -12.64 -1.93 19.94
N LYS A 657 -13.27 -3.04 20.34
CA LYS A 657 -12.59 -4.35 20.38
C LYS A 657 -12.32 -4.77 18.93
N PRO A 658 -11.07 -5.12 18.56
CA PRO A 658 -10.73 -5.59 17.22
C PRO A 658 -11.35 -6.96 16.91
#